data_AF-A0A5C6DAX6-F1
#
_entry.id   AF-A0A5C6DAX6-F1
#
_cell.length_a   1.000
_cell.length_b   1.000
_cell.length_c   1.000
_cell.angle_alpha   90.00
_cell.angle_beta   90.00
_cell.angle_gamma   90.00
#
_symmetry.space_group_name_H-M   'P 1'
#
loop_
_entity.id
_entity.type
_entity.pdbx_description
1 polymer ?
#
loop_
_entity_poly.entity_id
_entity_poly.type
_entity_poly.pdbx_seq_one_letter_code
_entity_poly.pdbx_strand_id
1 'polypeptide(L)'
;MTSDLKVRLLLVALLLPVSLAAASGNYTFSCWKNGWRKNAEDHSADVFVLETRHYGFALDVADFRNVGLGRLSNPPAYEEALRRRAEELESLAPADLLIEIEIDGTSYRAKTCAAGQTDAVKHLASVRLWESGRFVQHYDFLQLDFRDDQGHRLDCESRLDLVAWPESLTLNLHVSPKFDHSRATLRLALNSEVGNWAQETKIDGPWNVGQEKGVSMTCAVASVNQLPKPAIAVRTENGQSIPVHFDDEKNCYVATAKRLKRDWETGYTDIRHYDDFLVSVAGSRSNQTVPFLLDLRPPANVTGVCPILCDQEGCPLGIPVQLSKNWHYEPMGSYLMAYAMLPADKSTTYRLRVVYGFYGTLPSASHAQLSLVGYSKSGGNGRWDQLAIGCWGESICFDMDMSLVDVAITDTRMLMARRGLEGRKWSWTNAGWGGDWLNIEDDGQAKYFQNNLRTAYLSQGPCLTNVQHEGYYGANQEVDFSAGIQTLRTDDYCRTFQNLSYTFKGDVSAKKISLFKLGRTHGYQTPQIAYGNLDGLVEQRAFSESVDQAPVFLEAFELPGDAPHWVALTGAAEASARNPKPNGYRALIIRKYKAVLGAETYKNPTLRVPVHQSKPANLDIELLPPRGISRFRRGDRIELAVELITLPREADDYYGPNETFRKHLTENPNSWKTTYREAKGNRLDVTVTGGKELQNYPLVIQVNKPEVSVAIKGGVGAVPICFEGLASCEGVRLHRIVNGKRILFDQAVHGNDFWQTDFDIASGTYNMTFNLPLDESKESEWILTP
;
A
#
# COMPACT_ATOMS: atom_id res chain seq x y z
N MET A 1 -2.29 -15.39 -63.61
CA MET A 1 -1.11 -15.91 -62.91
C MET A 1 -0.14 -14.74 -62.75
N THR A 2 0.24 -14.19 -61.59
CA THR A 2 -0.05 -14.33 -60.14
C THR A 2 0.76 -13.16 -59.56
N SER A 3 0.22 -12.07 -59.01
CA SER A 3 -0.26 -11.90 -57.63
C SER A 3 0.51 -12.72 -56.59
N ASP A 4 1.71 -12.29 -56.16
CA ASP A 4 2.20 -12.63 -54.82
C ASP A 4 3.40 -11.79 -54.32
N LEU A 5 3.28 -10.46 -54.26
CA LEU A 5 4.32 -9.65 -53.60
C LEU A 5 3.79 -8.32 -53.06
N LYS A 6 2.67 -8.34 -52.31
CA LYS A 6 2.16 -7.12 -51.64
C LYS A 6 1.10 -7.34 -50.55
N VAL A 7 1.16 -8.41 -49.74
CA VAL A 7 0.46 -8.47 -48.44
C VAL A 7 1.26 -9.33 -47.47
N ARG A 8 2.30 -8.77 -46.86
CA ARG A 8 2.85 -9.23 -45.57
C ARG A 8 3.30 -7.99 -44.78
N LEU A 9 2.34 -7.14 -44.42
CA LEU A 9 2.46 -6.48 -43.13
C LEU A 9 2.33 -7.61 -42.12
N LEU A 10 3.46 -8.06 -41.56
CA LEU A 10 3.44 -8.93 -40.39
C LEU A 10 2.66 -8.19 -39.30
N LEU A 11 1.48 -8.70 -38.97
CA LEU A 11 1.04 -8.73 -37.58
C LEU A 11 2.12 -9.48 -36.81
N VAL A 12 3.11 -8.77 -36.27
CA VAL A 12 3.77 -9.20 -35.04
C VAL A 12 2.82 -8.75 -33.92
N ALA A 13 1.67 -9.43 -33.81
CA ALA A 13 1.03 -9.52 -32.52
C ALA A 13 1.97 -10.41 -31.70
N LEU A 14 2.77 -9.81 -30.82
CA LEU A 14 3.49 -10.57 -29.80
C LEU A 14 2.44 -11.41 -29.07
N LEU A 15 2.44 -12.72 -29.31
CA LEU A 15 1.65 -13.64 -28.51
C LEU A 15 2.26 -13.62 -27.11
N LEU A 16 1.66 -12.83 -26.23
CA LEU A 16 1.93 -12.88 -24.80
C LEU A 16 1.78 -14.33 -24.33
N PRO A 17 2.73 -14.85 -23.53
CA PRO A 17 2.52 -16.14 -22.90
C PRO A 17 1.23 -16.09 -22.08
N VAL A 18 0.30 -17.00 -22.35
CA VAL A 18 -1.01 -17.06 -21.66
C VAL A 18 -0.82 -17.14 -20.13
N SER A 19 0.25 -17.80 -19.69
CA SER A 19 0.63 -17.94 -18.27
C SER A 19 1.10 -16.62 -17.64
N LEU A 20 1.79 -15.73 -18.37
CA LEU A 20 2.18 -14.41 -17.89
C LEU A 20 0.96 -13.49 -17.73
N ALA A 21 0.04 -13.54 -18.70
CA ALA A 21 -1.23 -12.83 -18.63
C ALA A 21 -2.09 -13.34 -17.47
N ALA A 22 -2.09 -14.65 -17.19
CA ALA A 22 -2.78 -15.23 -16.04
C ALA A 22 -2.13 -14.84 -14.70
N ALA A 23 -0.79 -14.92 -14.61
CA ALA A 23 -0.03 -14.56 -13.41
C ALA A 23 -0.25 -13.11 -13.00
N SER A 24 -0.22 -12.23 -13.99
CA SER A 24 -0.43 -10.81 -13.75
C SER A 24 -1.94 -10.52 -13.60
N GLY A 25 -2.81 -11.23 -14.32
CA GLY A 25 -4.23 -10.89 -14.47
C GLY A 25 -5.09 -11.09 -13.24
N ASN A 26 -4.63 -11.95 -12.34
CA ASN A 26 -5.37 -12.32 -11.16
C ASN A 26 -5.26 -11.25 -10.06
N TYR A 27 -6.35 -11.09 -9.32
CA TYR A 27 -6.42 -10.16 -8.19
C TYR A 27 -7.48 -10.59 -7.17
N THR A 28 -7.40 -9.96 -6.01
CA THR A 28 -8.36 -9.97 -4.91
C THR A 28 -8.46 -8.57 -4.31
N PHE A 29 -9.64 -8.22 -3.83
CA PHE A 29 -9.89 -7.06 -2.97
C PHE A 29 -10.69 -7.50 -1.76
N SER A 30 -10.39 -6.90 -0.61
CA SER A 30 -11.26 -6.96 0.57
C SER A 30 -11.59 -5.55 1.03
N CYS A 31 -12.81 -5.36 1.52
CA CYS A 31 -13.22 -4.13 2.22
C CYS A 31 -14.43 -4.40 3.14
N TRP A 32 -14.77 -3.38 3.93
CA TRP A 32 -16.00 -3.33 4.74
C TRP A 32 -17.02 -2.44 4.03
N LYS A 33 -18.24 -2.96 3.77
CA LYS A 33 -19.27 -2.20 3.05
C LYS A 33 -19.64 -0.89 3.73
N ASN A 34 -19.67 -0.91 5.06
CA ASN A 34 -20.01 0.21 5.94
C ASN A 34 -18.78 0.88 6.57
N GLY A 35 -17.57 0.44 6.20
CA GLY A 35 -16.32 0.89 6.79
C GLY A 35 -16.02 0.26 8.15
N TRP A 36 -14.78 0.40 8.62
CA TRP A 36 -14.41 -0.10 9.95
C TRP A 36 -15.02 0.71 11.09
N ARG A 37 -15.26 2.00 10.83
CA ARG A 37 -15.97 2.91 11.73
C ARG A 37 -17.29 3.29 11.08
N LYS A 38 -18.39 3.08 11.79
CA LYS A 38 -19.71 3.50 11.35
C LYS A 38 -19.85 5.01 11.40
N ASN A 39 -20.52 5.56 10.39
CA ASN A 39 -21.04 6.93 10.43
C ASN A 39 -22.20 6.99 11.44
N ALA A 40 -22.51 8.17 11.99
CA ALA A 40 -23.37 8.27 13.19
C ALA A 40 -24.78 7.66 13.02
N GLU A 41 -25.36 7.79 11.84
CA GLU A 41 -26.71 7.30 11.50
C GLU A 41 -26.69 5.98 10.70
N ASP A 42 -25.52 5.34 10.58
CA ASP A 42 -25.40 4.07 9.88
C ASP A 42 -25.72 2.89 10.82
N HIS A 43 -26.88 2.28 10.60
CA HIS A 43 -27.34 1.09 11.30
C HIS A 43 -27.25 -0.18 10.44
N SER A 44 -26.56 -0.12 9.30
CA SER A 44 -26.37 -1.29 8.45
C SER A 44 -25.55 -2.38 9.14
N ALA A 45 -25.71 -3.61 8.66
CA ALA A 45 -24.94 -4.76 9.12
C ALA A 45 -23.45 -4.58 8.79
N ASP A 46 -22.59 -5.11 9.66
CA ASP A 46 -21.15 -5.14 9.43
C ASP A 46 -20.82 -6.25 8.44
N VAL A 47 -20.79 -5.88 7.16
CA VAL A 47 -20.58 -6.83 6.06
C VAL A 47 -19.15 -6.74 5.55
N PHE A 48 -18.39 -7.80 5.80
CA PHE A 48 -17.11 -8.05 5.17
C PHE A 48 -17.33 -8.54 3.74
N VAL A 49 -16.58 -8.00 2.80
CA VAL A 49 -16.67 -8.42 1.40
C VAL A 49 -15.33 -8.71 0.77
N LEU A 50 -15.37 -9.65 -0.16
CA LEU A 50 -14.28 -10.04 -1.04
C LEU A 50 -14.72 -9.99 -2.49
N GLU A 51 -13.89 -9.42 -3.33
CA GLU A 51 -13.99 -9.54 -4.78
C GLU A 51 -12.70 -10.16 -5.30
N THR A 52 -12.84 -11.10 -6.22
CA THR A 52 -11.72 -11.62 -6.98
C THR A 52 -11.98 -11.49 -8.46
N ARG A 53 -11.01 -11.85 -9.28
CA ARG A 53 -11.25 -11.98 -10.72
C ARG A 53 -12.35 -13.00 -11.05
N HIS A 54 -12.68 -13.96 -10.19
CA HIS A 54 -13.55 -15.08 -10.57
C HIS A 54 -14.84 -15.16 -9.76
N TYR A 55 -14.86 -14.62 -8.54
CA TYR A 55 -15.98 -14.73 -7.61
C TYR A 55 -16.04 -13.57 -6.62
N GLY A 56 -17.22 -13.34 -6.06
CA GLY A 56 -17.43 -12.44 -4.93
C GLY A 56 -17.94 -13.21 -3.72
N PHE A 57 -17.56 -12.78 -2.53
CA PHE A 57 -18.02 -13.33 -1.25
C PHE A 57 -18.41 -12.19 -0.30
N ALA A 58 -19.49 -12.39 0.45
CA ALA A 58 -19.96 -11.45 1.47
C ALA A 58 -20.32 -12.21 2.75
N LEU A 59 -19.92 -11.66 3.90
CA LEU A 59 -20.18 -12.22 5.22
C LEU A 59 -20.64 -11.11 6.16
N ASP A 60 -21.88 -11.21 6.63
CA ASP A 60 -22.38 -10.44 7.77
C ASP A 60 -21.82 -11.03 9.07
N VAL A 61 -21.01 -10.27 9.80
CA VAL A 61 -20.37 -10.79 11.02
C VAL A 61 -21.32 -10.88 12.21
N ALA A 62 -22.47 -10.20 12.17
CA ALA A 62 -23.53 -10.29 13.18
C ALA A 62 -24.47 -11.47 12.93
N ASP A 63 -24.56 -11.95 11.68
CA ASP A 63 -25.39 -13.10 11.32
C ASP A 63 -24.80 -13.91 10.16
N PHE A 64 -24.07 -14.98 10.48
CA PHE A 64 -23.47 -15.91 9.52
C PHE A 64 -24.50 -16.70 8.68
N ARG A 65 -25.80 -16.48 8.86
CA ARG A 65 -26.83 -16.97 7.93
C ARG A 65 -26.97 -16.06 6.71
N ASN A 66 -26.51 -14.81 6.80
CA ASN A 66 -26.50 -13.86 5.70
C ASN A 66 -25.14 -13.90 5.00
N VAL A 67 -24.97 -14.90 4.11
CA VAL A 67 -23.75 -15.09 3.32
C VAL A 67 -24.10 -14.97 1.84
N GLY A 68 -23.23 -14.32 1.08
CA GLY A 68 -23.30 -14.28 -0.38
C GLY A 68 -22.08 -14.94 -0.99
N LEU A 69 -22.27 -15.77 -2.02
CA LEU A 69 -21.18 -16.31 -2.83
C LEU A 69 -21.68 -16.51 -4.26
N GLY A 70 -21.00 -15.87 -5.22
CA GLY A 70 -21.38 -15.93 -6.63
C GLY A 70 -20.19 -15.77 -7.56
N ARG A 71 -20.33 -16.28 -8.79
CA ARG A 71 -19.36 -16.07 -9.87
C ARG A 71 -19.50 -14.65 -10.42
N LEU A 72 -18.38 -14.02 -10.73
CA LEU A 72 -18.37 -12.71 -11.38
C LEU A 72 -18.20 -12.89 -12.88
N SER A 73 -19.17 -12.39 -13.65
CA SER A 73 -19.17 -12.49 -15.12
C SER A 73 -18.46 -11.29 -15.74
N ASN A 74 -17.52 -11.53 -16.67
CA ASN A 74 -16.72 -10.49 -17.33
C ASN A 74 -15.97 -9.58 -16.33
N PRO A 75 -15.15 -10.18 -15.44
CA PRO A 75 -14.42 -9.43 -14.43
C PRO A 75 -13.52 -8.38 -15.10
N PRO A 76 -13.56 -7.12 -14.62
CA PRO A 76 -12.68 -6.08 -15.13
C PRO A 76 -11.21 -6.38 -14.78
N ALA A 77 -10.27 -5.66 -15.43
CA ALA A 77 -8.87 -5.67 -15.02
C ALA A 77 -8.70 -5.07 -13.62
N TYR A 78 -7.57 -5.36 -12.96
CA TYR A 78 -7.34 -5.01 -11.54
C TYR A 78 -7.60 -3.54 -11.18
N GLU A 79 -7.11 -2.59 -11.98
CA GLU A 79 -7.38 -1.16 -11.75
C GLU A 79 -8.84 -0.77 -11.99
N GLU A 80 -9.49 -1.41 -12.96
CA GLU A 80 -10.89 -1.11 -13.27
C GLU A 80 -11.83 -1.71 -12.21
N ALA A 81 -11.49 -2.89 -11.66
CA ALA A 81 -12.15 -3.49 -10.50
C ALA A 81 -12.05 -2.60 -9.25
N LEU A 82 -10.91 -1.92 -9.06
CA LEU A 82 -10.76 -0.92 -8.01
C LEU A 82 -11.76 0.24 -8.20
N ARG A 83 -11.86 0.78 -9.43
CA ARG A 83 -12.73 1.91 -9.77
C ARG A 83 -14.22 1.62 -9.59
N ARG A 84 -14.66 0.39 -9.81
CA ARG A 84 -16.06 -0.01 -9.60
C ARG A 84 -16.47 -0.16 -8.15
N ARG A 85 -15.54 -0.05 -7.18
CA ARG A 85 -15.82 -0.28 -5.75
C ARG A 85 -16.48 -1.65 -5.56
N ALA A 86 -17.22 -1.85 -4.48
CA ALA A 86 -17.92 -3.10 -4.18
C ALA A 86 -19.36 -3.19 -4.74
N GLU A 87 -19.68 -2.42 -5.78
CA GLU A 87 -21.04 -2.36 -6.35
C GLU A 87 -21.54 -3.73 -6.84
N GLU A 88 -20.69 -4.51 -7.54
CA GLU A 88 -21.06 -5.85 -8.03
C GLU A 88 -21.34 -6.86 -6.89
N LEU A 89 -20.89 -6.56 -5.67
CA LEU A 89 -21.08 -7.43 -4.50
C LEU A 89 -22.40 -7.18 -3.77
N GLU A 90 -23.21 -6.23 -4.23
CA GLU A 90 -24.56 -6.00 -3.68
C GLU A 90 -25.57 -7.04 -4.15
N SER A 91 -25.34 -7.66 -5.30
CA SER A 91 -26.25 -8.61 -5.93
C SER A 91 -25.76 -10.07 -5.89
N LEU A 92 -24.85 -10.42 -4.97
CA LEU A 92 -24.37 -11.80 -4.85
C LEU A 92 -25.53 -12.74 -4.50
N ALA A 93 -25.54 -13.91 -5.13
CA ALA A 93 -26.48 -14.97 -4.80
C ALA A 93 -26.29 -15.41 -3.33
N PRO A 94 -27.39 -15.66 -2.58
CA PRO A 94 -27.30 -16.21 -1.24
C PRO A 94 -26.56 -17.55 -1.21
N ALA A 95 -25.85 -17.79 -0.11
CA ALA A 95 -25.17 -19.04 0.18
C ALA A 95 -25.43 -19.47 1.64
N ASP A 96 -25.36 -20.77 1.88
CA ASP A 96 -25.55 -21.35 3.21
C ASP A 96 -24.21 -21.79 3.79
N LEU A 97 -23.72 -21.06 4.80
CA LEU A 97 -22.52 -21.39 5.55
C LEU A 97 -22.87 -22.15 6.85
N LEU A 98 -22.33 -23.34 7.00
CA LEU A 98 -22.39 -24.13 8.23
C LEU A 98 -21.03 -24.10 8.93
N ILE A 99 -21.04 -23.68 10.19
CA ILE A 99 -19.91 -23.79 11.12
C ILE A 99 -20.44 -24.51 12.36
N GLU A 100 -20.05 -25.77 12.54
CA GLU A 100 -20.66 -26.65 13.54
C GLU A 100 -19.61 -27.42 14.34
N ILE A 101 -19.90 -27.60 15.62
CA ILE A 101 -19.18 -28.49 16.54
C ILE A 101 -20.19 -29.44 17.15
N GLU A 102 -20.01 -30.75 16.98
CA GLU A 102 -20.75 -31.76 17.70
C GLU A 102 -19.89 -32.30 18.85
N ILE A 103 -20.37 -32.19 20.09
CA ILE A 103 -19.68 -32.67 21.30
C ILE A 103 -20.59 -33.65 22.01
N ASP A 104 -20.10 -34.87 22.25
CA ASP A 104 -20.80 -35.91 23.01
C ASP A 104 -22.27 -36.15 22.55
N GLY A 105 -22.56 -35.90 21.26
CA GLY A 105 -23.89 -36.04 20.63
C GLY A 105 -24.76 -34.78 20.62
N THR A 106 -24.29 -33.66 21.17
CA THR A 106 -24.96 -32.35 21.10
C THR A 106 -24.31 -31.49 20.02
N SER A 107 -25.11 -30.92 19.11
CA SER A 107 -24.63 -30.03 18.06
C SER A 107 -24.71 -28.57 18.49
N TYR A 108 -23.63 -27.82 18.24
CA TYR A 108 -23.54 -26.38 18.45
C TYR A 108 -23.17 -25.70 17.14
N ARG A 109 -23.88 -24.64 16.77
CA ARG A 109 -23.65 -23.88 15.54
C ARG A 109 -23.24 -22.45 15.84
N ALA A 110 -22.20 -21.97 15.15
CA ALA A 110 -21.82 -20.57 15.21
C ALA A 110 -22.71 -19.75 14.29
N LYS A 111 -23.27 -18.65 14.81
CA LYS A 111 -24.10 -17.70 14.04
C LYS A 111 -23.50 -16.29 13.97
N THR A 112 -22.46 -16.02 14.74
CA THR A 112 -21.77 -14.73 14.79
C THR A 112 -20.38 -14.92 15.42
N CYS A 113 -19.59 -13.85 15.45
CA CYS A 113 -18.33 -13.74 16.19
C CYS A 113 -18.36 -12.51 17.11
N ALA A 114 -17.32 -12.31 17.94
CA ALA A 114 -17.29 -11.19 18.87
C ALA A 114 -17.45 -9.82 18.20
N ALA A 115 -17.03 -9.67 16.94
CA ALA A 115 -17.18 -8.42 16.20
C ALA A 115 -18.64 -8.07 15.86
N GLY A 116 -19.50 -9.06 15.72
CA GLY A 116 -20.94 -8.88 15.45
C GLY A 116 -21.81 -8.71 16.70
N GLN A 117 -21.20 -8.67 17.89
CA GLN A 117 -21.92 -8.65 19.18
C GLN A 117 -21.79 -7.32 19.93
N THR A 118 -21.09 -6.34 19.39
CA THR A 118 -20.83 -5.05 20.05
C THR A 118 -21.03 -3.89 19.09
N ASP A 119 -21.58 -2.79 19.60
CA ASP A 119 -21.74 -1.52 18.86
C ASP A 119 -20.70 -0.48 19.26
N ALA A 120 -19.61 -0.89 19.92
CA ALA A 120 -18.54 0.01 20.29
C ALA A 120 -17.85 0.61 19.04
N VAL A 121 -17.25 1.80 19.16
CA VAL A 121 -16.51 2.45 18.06
C VAL A 121 -15.41 1.57 17.43
N LYS A 122 -14.92 0.57 18.17
CA LYS A 122 -13.93 -0.41 17.72
C LYS A 122 -14.54 -1.82 17.63
N HIS A 123 -15.80 -1.94 17.23
CA HIS A 123 -16.54 -3.20 17.20
C HIS A 123 -15.84 -4.29 16.38
N LEU A 124 -15.18 -3.92 15.28
CA LEU A 124 -14.42 -4.86 14.46
C LEU A 124 -13.05 -5.26 15.03
N ALA A 125 -12.69 -4.86 16.25
CA ALA A 125 -11.38 -5.19 16.84
C ALA A 125 -11.10 -6.70 16.97
N SER A 126 -12.14 -7.53 17.01
CA SER A 126 -12.06 -9.00 17.03
C SER A 126 -11.96 -9.63 15.62
N VAL A 127 -11.84 -8.83 14.57
CA VAL A 127 -11.45 -9.29 13.23
C VAL A 127 -10.00 -8.88 13.00
N ARG A 128 -9.18 -9.81 12.49
CA ARG A 128 -7.74 -9.58 12.29
C ARG A 128 -7.35 -9.73 10.84
N LEU A 129 -6.74 -8.68 10.29
CA LEU A 129 -6.11 -8.71 8.97
C LEU A 129 -4.64 -9.13 9.09
N TRP A 130 -4.34 -10.33 8.60
CA TRP A 130 -3.00 -10.89 8.61
C TRP A 130 -2.22 -10.50 7.36
N GLU A 131 -2.81 -10.74 6.19
CA GLU A 131 -2.16 -10.52 4.90
C GLU A 131 -3.16 -9.93 3.90
N SER A 132 -2.78 -8.87 3.21
CA SER A 132 -3.60 -8.20 2.21
C SER A 132 -2.71 -7.59 1.14
N GLY A 133 -3.08 -7.78 -0.12
CA GLY A 133 -2.39 -7.22 -1.27
C GLY A 133 -3.11 -7.57 -2.55
N ARG A 134 -2.37 -7.82 -3.64
CA ARG A 134 -2.96 -8.11 -4.95
C ARG A 134 -3.64 -9.47 -5.02
N PHE A 135 -3.04 -10.54 -4.50
CA PHE A 135 -3.47 -11.93 -4.75
C PHE A 135 -4.17 -12.59 -3.57
N VAL A 136 -3.80 -12.28 -2.33
CA VAL A 136 -4.29 -12.97 -1.14
C VAL A 136 -4.90 -11.98 -0.16
N GLN A 137 -6.08 -12.33 0.34
CA GLN A 137 -6.69 -11.72 1.51
C GLN A 137 -6.78 -12.78 2.61
N HIS A 138 -6.18 -12.51 3.77
CA HIS A 138 -6.16 -13.42 4.90
C HIS A 138 -6.64 -12.70 6.16
N TYR A 139 -7.79 -13.15 6.66
CA TYR A 139 -8.45 -12.62 7.84
C TYR A 139 -8.79 -13.75 8.82
N ASP A 140 -8.87 -13.43 10.10
CA ASP A 140 -9.63 -14.27 11.02
C ASP A 140 -10.66 -13.49 11.84
N PHE A 141 -11.71 -14.20 12.24
CA PHE A 141 -12.84 -13.73 13.02
C PHE A 141 -12.83 -14.46 14.36
N LEU A 142 -12.59 -13.73 15.44
CA LEU A 142 -12.34 -14.31 16.76
C LEU A 142 -13.62 -14.53 17.57
N GLN A 143 -13.56 -15.51 18.47
CA GLN A 143 -14.59 -15.81 19.47
C GLN A 143 -15.96 -16.05 18.83
N LEU A 144 -16.07 -17.12 18.06
CA LEU A 144 -17.34 -17.52 17.45
C LEU A 144 -18.35 -17.92 18.55
N ASP A 145 -19.61 -17.48 18.41
CA ASP A 145 -20.68 -17.79 19.37
C ASP A 145 -21.43 -19.07 18.96
N PHE A 146 -20.94 -20.20 19.48
CA PHE A 146 -21.53 -21.52 19.27
C PHE A 146 -22.69 -21.78 20.23
N ARG A 147 -23.88 -22.09 19.70
CA ARG A 147 -25.06 -22.43 20.50
C ARG A 147 -25.77 -23.68 20.03
N ASP A 148 -26.32 -24.44 20.96
CA ASP A 148 -27.21 -25.57 20.67
C ASP A 148 -28.62 -25.10 20.28
N ASP A 149 -29.51 -26.05 19.96
CA ASP A 149 -30.92 -25.76 19.60
C ASP A 149 -31.74 -25.18 20.76
N GLN A 150 -31.27 -25.30 22.00
CA GLN A 150 -31.89 -24.71 23.19
C GLN A 150 -31.32 -23.32 23.52
N GLY A 151 -30.31 -22.86 22.77
CA GLY A 151 -29.63 -21.58 22.94
C GLY A 151 -28.51 -21.59 23.98
N HIS A 152 -28.12 -22.76 24.51
CA HIS A 152 -26.98 -22.88 25.40
C HIS A 152 -25.68 -22.66 24.64
N ARG A 153 -24.83 -21.80 25.20
CA ARG A 153 -23.53 -21.48 24.62
C ARG A 153 -22.49 -22.54 24.97
N LEU A 154 -21.71 -22.95 23.98
CA LEU A 154 -20.50 -23.74 24.20
C LEU A 154 -19.35 -22.84 24.65
N ASP A 155 -18.70 -23.20 25.76
CA ASP A 155 -17.52 -22.48 26.26
C ASP A 155 -16.24 -23.00 25.60
N CYS A 156 -15.73 -22.21 24.64
CA CYS A 156 -14.52 -22.52 23.89
C CYS A 156 -13.82 -21.22 23.42
N GLU A 157 -12.52 -21.31 23.17
CA GLU A 157 -11.83 -20.35 22.30
C GLU A 157 -11.94 -20.84 20.86
N SER A 158 -12.37 -19.96 19.96
CA SER A 158 -12.57 -20.32 18.56
C SER A 158 -12.22 -19.17 17.63
N ARG A 159 -11.85 -19.51 16.40
CA ARG A 159 -11.72 -18.55 15.29
C ARG A 159 -12.16 -19.19 13.98
N LEU A 160 -12.79 -18.39 13.12
CA LEU A 160 -12.94 -18.68 11.71
C LEU A 160 -11.85 -17.92 10.98
N ASP A 161 -10.94 -18.65 10.36
CA ASP A 161 -9.86 -18.11 9.54
C ASP A 161 -10.25 -18.26 8.06
N LEU A 162 -9.93 -17.24 7.26
CA LEU A 162 -10.34 -17.11 5.87
C LEU A 162 -9.12 -16.72 5.04
N VAL A 163 -8.82 -17.52 4.02
CA VAL A 163 -7.78 -17.23 3.02
C VAL A 163 -8.41 -17.24 1.62
N ALA A 164 -8.47 -16.07 0.99
CA ALA A 164 -8.99 -15.91 -0.35
C ALA A 164 -7.85 -15.72 -1.36
N TRP A 165 -7.79 -16.64 -2.32
CA TRP A 165 -7.03 -16.53 -3.56
C TRP A 165 -7.98 -16.15 -4.71
N PRO A 166 -7.45 -15.74 -5.87
CA PRO A 166 -8.27 -15.38 -7.02
C PRO A 166 -9.21 -16.52 -7.45
N GLU A 167 -8.76 -17.77 -7.34
CA GLU A 167 -9.48 -18.95 -7.84
C GLU A 167 -10.15 -19.79 -6.74
N SER A 168 -9.87 -19.52 -5.47
CA SER A 168 -10.37 -20.32 -4.34
C SER A 168 -10.59 -19.50 -3.07
N LEU A 169 -11.55 -19.94 -2.27
CA LEU A 169 -11.79 -19.46 -0.91
C LEU A 169 -11.57 -20.60 0.07
N THR A 170 -10.65 -20.43 1.03
CA THR A 170 -10.41 -21.42 2.09
C THR A 170 -10.93 -20.89 3.41
N LEU A 171 -11.69 -21.73 4.12
CA LEU A 171 -12.22 -21.47 5.45
C LEU A 171 -11.62 -22.49 6.42
N ASN A 172 -11.03 -22.01 7.52
CA ASN A 172 -10.42 -22.83 8.55
C ASN A 172 -11.11 -22.56 9.89
N LEU A 173 -11.67 -23.58 10.53
CA LEU A 173 -12.23 -23.49 11.87
C LEU A 173 -11.19 -24.02 12.85
N HIS A 174 -10.77 -23.20 13.81
CA HIS A 174 -9.92 -23.62 14.93
C HIS A 174 -10.66 -23.46 16.25
N VAL A 175 -10.57 -24.46 17.12
CA VAL A 175 -11.27 -24.51 18.39
C VAL A 175 -10.36 -25.08 19.48
N SER A 176 -10.39 -24.46 20.65
CA SER A 176 -9.81 -24.96 21.90
C SER A 176 -10.89 -25.00 22.99
N PRO A 177 -11.22 -26.17 23.56
CA PRO A 177 -12.31 -26.28 24.52
C PRO A 177 -11.88 -25.78 25.90
N LYS A 178 -12.84 -25.32 26.72
CA LYS A 178 -12.60 -24.95 28.13
C LYS A 178 -12.80 -26.10 29.11
N PHE A 179 -13.33 -27.22 28.64
CA PHE A 179 -13.53 -28.45 29.40
C PHE A 179 -13.07 -29.66 28.60
N ASP A 180 -12.82 -30.77 29.29
CA ASP A 180 -12.48 -32.03 28.63
C ASP A 180 -13.75 -32.65 28.01
N HIS A 181 -13.62 -33.15 26.79
CA HIS A 181 -14.71 -33.80 26.06
C HIS A 181 -14.29 -35.19 25.58
N SER A 182 -15.23 -36.14 25.55
CA SER A 182 -14.90 -37.54 25.23
C SER A 182 -14.71 -37.78 23.74
N ARG A 183 -15.47 -37.05 22.92
CA ARG A 183 -15.41 -37.06 21.46
C ARG A 183 -15.99 -35.76 20.91
N ALA A 184 -15.48 -35.33 19.77
CA ALA A 184 -16.05 -34.19 19.05
C ALA A 184 -15.91 -34.35 17.53
N THR A 185 -16.79 -33.69 16.78
CA THR A 185 -16.68 -33.53 15.33
C THR A 185 -16.77 -32.05 14.98
N LEU A 186 -15.79 -31.55 14.24
CA LEU A 186 -15.80 -30.19 13.67
C LEU A 186 -16.28 -30.26 12.23
N ARG A 187 -17.20 -29.38 11.82
CA ARG A 187 -17.73 -29.35 10.45
C ARG A 187 -17.75 -27.93 9.88
N LEU A 188 -17.33 -27.83 8.63
CA LEU A 188 -17.56 -26.70 7.76
C LEU A 188 -18.32 -27.15 6.53
N ALA A 189 -19.32 -26.38 6.10
CA ALA A 189 -19.94 -26.56 4.79
C ALA A 189 -20.34 -25.20 4.20
N LEU A 190 -20.25 -25.07 2.88
CA LEU A 190 -20.70 -23.91 2.14
C LEU A 190 -21.46 -24.38 0.91
N ASN A 191 -22.77 -24.13 0.87
CA ASN A 191 -23.63 -24.46 -0.26
C ASN A 191 -24.03 -23.18 -0.98
N SER A 192 -23.93 -23.16 -2.31
CA SER A 192 -24.22 -22.01 -3.14
C SER A 192 -24.52 -22.44 -4.57
N GLU A 193 -24.96 -21.50 -5.42
CA GLU A 193 -25.13 -21.77 -6.85
C GLU A 193 -23.82 -22.10 -7.58
N VAL A 194 -22.67 -21.66 -7.05
CA VAL A 194 -21.35 -21.90 -7.65
C VAL A 194 -20.75 -23.25 -7.27
N GLY A 195 -21.22 -23.86 -6.19
CA GLY A 195 -20.77 -25.16 -5.73
C GLY A 195 -21.22 -25.49 -4.30
N ASN A 196 -20.99 -26.74 -3.93
CA ASN A 196 -21.29 -27.28 -2.60
C ASN A 196 -20.01 -27.93 -2.06
N TRP A 197 -19.53 -27.43 -0.92
CA TRP A 197 -18.33 -27.91 -0.27
C TRP A 197 -18.66 -28.27 1.17
N ALA A 198 -18.09 -29.35 1.67
CA ALA A 198 -18.21 -29.75 3.06
C ALA A 198 -16.96 -30.51 3.49
N GLN A 199 -16.49 -30.27 4.70
CA GLN A 199 -15.40 -31.00 5.32
C GLN A 199 -15.71 -31.23 6.80
N GLU A 200 -15.33 -32.41 7.30
CA GLU A 200 -15.37 -32.73 8.73
C GLU A 200 -14.03 -33.25 9.24
N THR A 201 -13.76 -32.99 10.51
CA THR A 201 -12.67 -33.59 11.28
C THR A 201 -13.26 -34.25 12.53
N LYS A 202 -13.04 -35.56 12.68
CA LYS A 202 -13.40 -36.31 13.89
C LYS A 202 -12.23 -36.30 14.86
N ILE A 203 -12.52 -36.01 16.11
CA ILE A 203 -11.56 -36.06 17.22
C ILE A 203 -11.85 -37.35 17.98
N ASP A 204 -11.09 -38.39 17.64
CA ASP A 204 -11.17 -39.70 18.28
C ASP A 204 -10.37 -39.69 19.59
N GLY A 205 -11.06 -39.82 20.73
CA GLY A 205 -10.45 -39.81 22.07
C GLY A 205 -10.58 -38.46 22.80
N PRO A 206 -10.05 -38.36 24.04
CA PRO A 206 -10.29 -37.20 24.89
C PRO A 206 -9.72 -35.92 24.26
N TRP A 207 -10.60 -34.93 24.08
CA TRP A 207 -10.24 -33.59 23.67
C TRP A 207 -10.06 -32.74 24.93
N ASN A 208 -8.80 -32.54 25.30
CA ASN A 208 -8.46 -31.91 26.58
C ASN A 208 -8.51 -30.38 26.50
N VAL A 209 -8.75 -29.76 27.65
CA VAL A 209 -8.75 -28.30 27.81
C VAL A 209 -7.53 -27.63 27.17
N GLY A 210 -7.78 -26.56 26.39
CA GLY A 210 -6.73 -25.77 25.74
C GLY A 210 -6.04 -26.43 24.54
N GLN A 211 -6.38 -27.67 24.18
CA GLN A 211 -5.84 -28.32 23.00
C GLN A 211 -6.56 -27.82 21.73
N GLU A 212 -5.86 -27.06 20.89
CA GLU A 212 -6.44 -26.60 19.62
C GLU A 212 -6.61 -27.76 18.62
N LYS A 213 -7.78 -27.81 17.99
CA LYS A 213 -8.12 -28.70 16.87
C LYS A 213 -8.82 -27.88 15.78
N GLY A 214 -8.82 -28.38 14.55
CA GLY A 214 -9.44 -27.67 13.44
C GLY A 214 -9.90 -28.53 12.27
N VAL A 215 -10.60 -27.86 11.36
CA VAL A 215 -11.04 -28.39 10.07
C VAL A 215 -10.90 -27.30 9.01
N SER A 216 -10.42 -27.68 7.83
CA SER A 216 -10.15 -26.77 6.72
C SER A 216 -10.97 -27.17 5.51
N MET A 217 -11.62 -26.20 4.88
CA MET A 217 -12.44 -26.42 3.69
C MET A 217 -12.04 -25.43 2.59
N THR A 218 -11.52 -25.93 1.49
CA THR A 218 -11.18 -25.13 0.30
C THR A 218 -12.28 -25.23 -0.74
N CYS A 219 -12.91 -24.10 -1.04
CA CYS A 219 -13.90 -23.93 -2.09
C CYS A 219 -13.17 -23.49 -3.38
N ALA A 220 -12.92 -24.44 -4.29
CA ALA A 220 -12.41 -24.12 -5.62
C ALA A 220 -13.55 -23.55 -6.48
N VAL A 221 -13.63 -22.22 -6.57
CA VAL A 221 -14.77 -21.51 -7.20
C VAL A 221 -14.57 -21.36 -8.71
N ALA A 222 -13.32 -21.17 -9.14
CA ALA A 222 -12.94 -21.25 -10.54
C ALA A 222 -12.83 -22.72 -10.97
N SER A 223 -13.18 -23.03 -12.22
CA SER A 223 -13.03 -24.36 -12.83
C SER A 223 -11.55 -24.68 -13.07
N VAL A 224 -10.78 -24.88 -12.00
CA VAL A 224 -9.39 -25.29 -12.11
C VAL A 224 -9.38 -26.80 -12.25
N ASN A 225 -8.98 -27.30 -13.42
CA ASN A 225 -8.60 -28.71 -13.53
C ASN A 225 -7.56 -29.00 -12.43
N GLN A 226 -7.73 -30.08 -11.66
CA GLN A 226 -6.75 -30.50 -10.66
C GLN A 226 -5.37 -30.52 -11.31
N LEU A 227 -4.50 -29.59 -10.90
CA LEU A 227 -3.13 -29.53 -11.37
C LEU A 227 -2.44 -30.85 -11.00
N PRO A 228 -1.64 -31.45 -11.91
CA PRO A 228 -0.58 -32.33 -11.44
C PRO A 228 0.27 -31.50 -10.48
N LYS A 229 0.45 -31.94 -9.23
CA LYS A 229 1.26 -31.22 -8.23
C LYS A 229 2.61 -30.82 -8.86
N PRO A 230 2.85 -29.54 -9.23
CA PRO A 230 4.10 -29.17 -9.86
C PRO A 230 5.25 -29.47 -8.91
N ALA A 231 6.35 -29.98 -9.44
CA ALA A 231 7.58 -30.09 -8.67
C ALA A 231 8.16 -28.67 -8.51
N ILE A 232 8.16 -28.17 -7.27
CA ILE A 232 8.76 -26.89 -6.91
C ILE A 232 9.94 -27.15 -6.00
N ALA A 233 11.06 -26.49 -6.28
CA ALA A 233 12.23 -26.49 -5.43
C ALA A 233 12.67 -25.06 -5.16
N VAL A 234 13.04 -24.77 -3.92
CA VAL A 234 13.58 -23.47 -3.52
C VAL A 234 14.94 -23.67 -2.91
N ARG A 235 15.90 -22.87 -3.36
CA ARG A 235 17.23 -22.75 -2.74
C ARG A 235 17.65 -21.31 -2.73
N THR A 236 18.50 -20.95 -1.79
CA THR A 236 19.17 -19.65 -1.79
C THR A 236 20.33 -19.65 -2.78
N GLU A 237 20.85 -18.48 -3.10
CA GLU A 237 22.02 -18.35 -3.99
C GLU A 237 23.26 -19.09 -3.46
N ASN A 238 23.46 -19.14 -2.14
CA ASN A 238 24.56 -19.90 -1.53
C ASN A 238 24.34 -21.42 -1.49
N GLY A 239 23.24 -21.92 -2.06
CA GLY A 239 22.91 -23.33 -2.17
C GLY A 239 22.14 -23.93 -0.99
N GLN A 240 21.79 -23.15 0.05
CA GLN A 240 20.91 -23.64 1.11
C GLN A 240 19.53 -24.00 0.54
N SER A 241 19.16 -25.27 0.60
CA SER A 241 17.82 -25.75 0.24
C SER A 241 16.77 -25.30 1.26
N ILE A 242 15.62 -24.81 0.77
CA ILE A 242 14.48 -24.39 1.58
C ILE A 242 13.35 -25.40 1.36
N PRO A 243 12.85 -26.07 2.43
CA PRO A 243 11.76 -27.02 2.29
C PRO A 243 10.50 -26.36 1.72
N VAL A 244 9.89 -27.02 0.74
CA VAL A 244 8.62 -26.62 0.14
C VAL A 244 7.58 -27.68 0.45
N HIS A 245 6.40 -27.27 0.87
CA HIS A 245 5.23 -28.13 1.04
C HIS A 245 3.99 -27.42 0.52
N PHE A 246 2.92 -28.16 0.28
CA PHE A 246 1.62 -27.56 0.06
C PHE A 246 0.94 -27.39 1.42
N ASP A 247 0.48 -26.18 1.70
CA ASP A 247 -0.25 -25.82 2.92
C ASP A 247 -1.74 -25.76 2.58
N ASP A 248 -2.53 -26.65 3.17
CA ASP A 248 -3.96 -26.78 2.90
C ASP A 248 -4.78 -25.62 3.50
N GLU A 249 -4.33 -25.01 4.61
CA GLU A 249 -5.00 -23.88 5.25
C GLU A 249 -4.81 -22.59 4.42
N LYS A 250 -3.65 -22.47 3.76
CA LYS A 250 -3.35 -21.35 2.85
C LYS A 250 -3.62 -21.63 1.38
N ASN A 251 -3.95 -22.88 1.04
CA ASN A 251 -4.14 -23.38 -0.33
C ASN A 251 -3.02 -22.99 -1.31
N CYS A 252 -1.76 -23.09 -0.89
CA CYS A 252 -0.62 -22.73 -1.74
C CYS A 252 0.66 -23.50 -1.40
N TYR A 253 1.65 -23.43 -2.27
CA TYR A 253 2.98 -23.96 -1.97
C TYR A 253 3.77 -22.98 -1.10
N VAL A 254 4.19 -23.44 0.08
CA VAL A 254 4.89 -22.63 1.07
C VAL A 254 6.34 -23.07 1.18
N ALA A 255 7.26 -22.13 0.94
CA ALA A 255 8.68 -22.24 1.27
C ALA A 255 8.97 -21.45 2.54
N THR A 256 9.22 -22.15 3.65
CA THR A 256 9.46 -21.50 4.95
C THR A 256 10.97 -21.38 5.22
N ALA A 257 11.50 -20.18 5.09
CA ALA A 257 12.88 -19.85 5.38
C ALA A 257 13.03 -19.35 6.84
N LYS A 258 13.24 -20.29 7.76
CA LYS A 258 13.58 -19.98 9.16
C LYS A 258 15.09 -20.00 9.36
N ARG A 259 15.63 -19.00 10.07
CA ARG A 259 17.08 -18.91 10.41
C ARG A 259 17.98 -18.94 9.16
N LEU A 260 17.64 -18.11 8.17
CA LEU A 260 18.45 -17.94 6.97
C LEU A 260 19.88 -17.53 7.36
N LYS A 261 20.89 -18.22 6.82
CA LYS A 261 22.30 -17.91 7.06
C LYS A 261 22.72 -16.75 6.19
N ARG A 262 23.24 -15.70 6.82
CA ARG A 262 23.79 -14.51 6.17
C ARG A 262 25.21 -14.30 6.68
N ASP A 263 26.12 -13.97 5.78
CA ASP A 263 27.51 -13.61 6.04
C ASP A 263 27.73 -12.09 6.11
N TRP A 264 26.63 -11.33 6.10
CA TRP A 264 26.58 -9.88 6.16
C TRP A 264 25.67 -9.38 7.31
N GLU A 265 25.87 -8.12 7.72
CA GLU A 265 25.18 -7.53 8.88
C GLU A 265 23.70 -7.25 8.61
N THR A 266 22.85 -7.66 9.55
CA THR A 266 21.40 -7.47 9.49
C THR A 266 20.91 -6.38 10.46
N GLY A 267 19.62 -6.06 10.42
CA GLY A 267 19.00 -5.06 11.26
C GLY A 267 19.20 -3.63 10.74
N TYR A 268 19.34 -2.69 11.66
CA TYR A 268 19.39 -1.25 11.38
C TYR A 268 20.82 -0.82 11.00
N THR A 269 21.27 -1.23 9.81
CA THR A 269 22.63 -1.09 9.24
C THR A 269 22.58 -0.70 7.74
N ASP A 270 23.73 -0.45 7.10
CA ASP A 270 23.86 -0.19 5.66
C ASP A 270 23.69 -1.49 4.83
N ILE A 271 22.46 -2.02 4.78
CA ILE A 271 22.17 -3.28 4.07
C ILE A 271 22.10 -3.04 2.57
N ARG A 272 23.19 -3.38 1.88
CA ARG A 272 23.29 -3.40 0.40
C ARG A 272 23.16 -4.79 -0.21
N HIS A 273 23.04 -5.83 0.60
CA HIS A 273 22.90 -7.21 0.15
C HIS A 273 21.41 -7.58 0.00
N TYR A 274 21.14 -8.63 -0.78
CA TYR A 274 19.80 -9.19 -0.96
C TYR A 274 19.72 -10.60 -0.42
N ASP A 275 18.54 -11.02 0.02
CA ASP A 275 18.24 -12.46 0.09
C ASP A 275 17.64 -12.89 -1.24
N ASP A 276 18.40 -13.65 -2.03
CA ASP A 276 17.94 -14.21 -3.31
C ASP A 276 17.55 -15.68 -3.16
N PHE A 277 16.32 -16.00 -3.58
CA PHE A 277 15.77 -17.36 -3.61
C PHE A 277 15.55 -17.79 -5.06
N LEU A 278 16.25 -18.84 -5.47
CA LEU A 278 16.04 -19.51 -6.75
C LEU A 278 14.87 -20.49 -6.61
N VAL A 279 13.75 -20.16 -7.25
CA VAL A 279 12.50 -20.92 -7.25
C VAL A 279 12.35 -21.64 -8.59
N SER A 280 12.65 -22.93 -8.62
CA SER A 280 12.50 -23.77 -9.80
C SER A 280 11.10 -24.39 -9.82
N VAL A 281 10.36 -24.14 -10.89
CA VAL A 281 9.02 -24.70 -11.13
C VAL A 281 9.10 -25.62 -12.34
N ALA A 282 8.76 -26.90 -12.15
CA ALA A 282 8.63 -27.83 -13.26
C ALA A 282 7.44 -27.41 -14.15
N GLY A 283 7.67 -27.37 -15.47
CA GLY A 283 6.63 -26.99 -16.41
C GLY A 283 5.45 -27.95 -16.36
N SER A 284 4.25 -27.43 -16.19
CA SER A 284 2.99 -28.12 -16.44
C SER A 284 2.53 -27.79 -17.86
N ARG A 285 2.08 -28.78 -18.64
CA ARG A 285 1.50 -28.53 -19.97
C ARG A 285 0.19 -27.71 -19.93
N SER A 286 -0.23 -27.24 -18.76
CA SER A 286 -1.32 -26.28 -18.56
C SER A 286 -0.76 -24.86 -18.55
N ASN A 287 -1.46 -23.93 -19.20
CA ASN A 287 -1.17 -22.49 -19.16
C ASN A 287 -1.54 -21.85 -17.80
N GLN A 288 -1.36 -22.60 -16.70
CA GLN A 288 -1.78 -22.23 -15.36
C GLN A 288 -0.60 -21.70 -14.53
N THR A 289 -0.93 -20.99 -13.46
CA THR A 289 0.02 -20.42 -12.52
C THR A 289 0.05 -21.23 -11.24
N VAL A 290 1.17 -21.18 -10.54
CA VAL A 290 1.37 -21.89 -9.27
C VAL A 290 1.28 -20.89 -8.12
N PRO A 291 0.30 -21.01 -7.21
CA PRO A 291 0.21 -20.16 -6.03
C PRO A 291 1.36 -20.52 -5.08
N PHE A 292 2.22 -19.54 -4.82
CA PHE A 292 3.45 -19.71 -4.05
C PHE A 292 3.56 -18.65 -2.96
N LEU A 293 4.06 -19.06 -1.79
CA LEU A 293 4.40 -18.22 -0.67
C LEU A 293 5.85 -18.47 -0.23
N LEU A 294 6.66 -17.42 -0.19
CA LEU A 294 7.87 -17.38 0.63
C LEU A 294 7.51 -16.82 2.01
N ASP A 295 7.64 -17.66 3.04
CA ASP A 295 7.51 -17.29 4.45
C ASP A 295 8.91 -17.14 5.07
N LEU A 296 9.37 -15.90 5.26
CA LEU A 296 10.72 -15.59 5.72
C LEU A 296 10.72 -15.08 7.17
N ARG A 297 11.39 -15.80 8.08
CA ARG A 297 11.44 -15.46 9.52
C ARG A 297 12.84 -15.67 10.17
N PRO A 298 13.51 -14.62 10.66
CA PRO A 298 13.27 -13.21 10.37
C PRO A 298 13.84 -12.81 8.98
N PRO A 299 13.27 -11.77 8.34
CA PRO A 299 13.97 -11.04 7.29
C PRO A 299 15.21 -10.33 7.87
N ALA A 300 16.14 -9.89 7.03
CA ALA A 300 17.32 -9.16 7.49
C ALA A 300 16.95 -7.82 8.13
N ASN A 301 15.93 -7.14 7.61
CA ASN A 301 15.19 -6.09 8.30
C ASN A 301 13.76 -6.09 7.77
N VAL A 302 12.79 -5.82 8.64
CA VAL A 302 11.37 -5.89 8.29
C VAL A 302 10.82 -4.58 7.74
N THR A 303 11.35 -3.44 8.19
CA THR A 303 10.97 -2.12 7.64
C THR A 303 11.56 -1.97 6.24
N GLY A 304 10.85 -1.35 5.30
CA GLY A 304 11.43 -1.08 3.98
C GLY A 304 11.57 -2.23 3.00
N VAL A 305 11.27 -3.47 3.41
CA VAL A 305 11.50 -4.65 2.56
C VAL A 305 10.62 -4.64 1.30
N CYS A 306 11.18 -5.03 0.16
CA CYS A 306 10.50 -5.09 -1.14
C CYS A 306 10.91 -6.36 -1.92
N PRO A 307 10.09 -7.42 -1.98
CA PRO A 307 10.36 -8.57 -2.81
C PRO A 307 10.05 -8.28 -4.29
N ILE A 308 10.91 -8.74 -5.20
CA ILE A 308 10.69 -8.67 -6.65
C ILE A 308 11.01 -10.01 -7.32
N LEU A 309 10.29 -10.32 -8.40
CA LEU A 309 10.56 -11.51 -9.20
C LEU A 309 11.41 -11.15 -10.43
N CYS A 310 12.55 -11.82 -10.53
CA CYS A 310 13.48 -11.68 -11.63
C CYS A 310 13.63 -13.00 -12.39
N ASP A 311 14.23 -12.92 -13.58
CA ASP A 311 14.83 -14.09 -14.23
C ASP A 311 16.03 -14.61 -13.42
N GLN A 312 16.64 -15.70 -13.88
CA GLN A 312 17.76 -16.31 -13.17
C GLN A 312 18.99 -15.38 -13.09
N GLU A 313 19.15 -14.52 -14.10
CA GLU A 313 20.20 -13.50 -14.26
C GLU A 313 19.92 -12.22 -13.45
N GLY A 314 18.76 -12.11 -12.82
CA GLY A 314 18.37 -11.00 -11.96
C GLY A 314 17.63 -9.85 -12.65
N CYS A 315 17.27 -9.95 -13.94
CA CYS A 315 16.44 -8.95 -14.60
C CYS A 315 14.99 -9.00 -14.10
N PRO A 316 14.41 -7.87 -13.64
CA PRO A 316 13.01 -7.82 -13.18
C PRO A 316 12.01 -8.18 -14.29
N LEU A 317 11.09 -9.10 -14.01
CA LEU A 317 10.18 -9.70 -14.99
C LEU A 317 8.83 -8.98 -15.15
N GLY A 318 8.48 -8.05 -14.26
CA GLY A 318 7.15 -7.44 -14.24
C GLY A 318 6.03 -8.32 -13.68
N ILE A 319 6.35 -9.54 -13.22
CA ILE A 319 5.40 -10.41 -12.52
C ILE A 319 5.20 -9.86 -11.10
N PRO A 320 3.96 -9.56 -10.68
CA PRO A 320 3.72 -9.00 -9.36
C PRO A 320 4.10 -9.97 -8.24
N VAL A 321 4.62 -9.42 -7.15
CA VAL A 321 4.77 -10.11 -5.87
C VAL A 321 3.99 -9.31 -4.84
N GLN A 322 3.06 -9.95 -4.13
CA GLN A 322 2.39 -9.34 -2.99
C GLN A 322 3.24 -9.48 -1.74
N LEU A 323 3.45 -8.38 -1.03
CA LEU A 323 4.07 -8.35 0.28
C LEU A 323 3.07 -8.04 1.40
N SER A 324 3.08 -8.86 2.45
CA SER A 324 2.58 -8.56 3.80
C SER A 324 3.67 -8.81 4.83
N LYS A 325 3.71 -8.01 5.90
CA LYS A 325 4.75 -8.10 6.95
C LYS A 325 4.20 -7.76 8.33
N ASN A 326 4.88 -8.21 9.38
CA ASN A 326 4.54 -7.93 10.77
C ASN A 326 5.77 -8.15 11.65
N TRP A 327 5.87 -7.44 12.77
CA TRP A 327 6.84 -7.68 13.84
C TRP A 327 6.26 -7.51 15.24
N HIS A 328 4.96 -7.27 15.32
CA HIS A 328 4.21 -7.02 16.54
C HIS A 328 3.68 -8.32 17.16
N TYR A 329 3.39 -9.34 16.35
CA TYR A 329 2.90 -10.62 16.85
C TYR A 329 4.05 -11.48 17.39
N GLU A 330 4.32 -11.36 18.69
CA GLU A 330 5.40 -12.04 19.40
C GLU A 330 5.54 -13.54 19.06
N PRO A 331 4.46 -14.35 18.98
CA PRO A 331 4.60 -15.79 18.68
C PRO A 331 5.24 -16.10 17.32
N MET A 332 5.14 -15.20 16.34
CA MET A 332 5.73 -15.37 15.02
C MET A 332 7.05 -14.61 14.84
N GLY A 333 7.35 -13.66 15.74
CA GLY A 333 8.43 -12.69 15.58
C GLY A 333 8.26 -11.82 14.33
N SER A 334 9.35 -11.21 13.87
CA SER A 334 9.34 -10.48 12.60
C SER A 334 9.25 -11.43 11.42
N TYR A 335 8.31 -11.18 10.51
CA TYR A 335 8.13 -11.99 9.30
C TYR A 335 7.83 -11.15 8.06
N LEU A 336 8.10 -11.75 6.92
CA LEU A 336 7.65 -11.35 5.59
C LEU A 336 6.91 -12.52 4.95
N MET A 337 5.76 -12.22 4.35
CA MET A 337 4.98 -13.13 3.50
C MET A 337 4.98 -12.57 2.08
N ALA A 338 5.71 -13.22 1.18
CA ALA A 338 5.77 -12.85 -0.24
C ALA A 338 4.99 -13.86 -1.08
N TYR A 339 3.83 -13.43 -1.58
CA TYR A 339 2.92 -14.22 -2.40
C TYR A 339 3.13 -13.94 -3.88
N ALA A 340 3.18 -14.98 -4.72
CA ALA A 340 3.27 -14.85 -6.16
C ALA A 340 2.45 -15.94 -6.86
N MET A 341 1.98 -15.62 -8.07
CA MET A 341 1.36 -16.57 -9.01
C MET A 341 2.40 -16.92 -10.08
N LEU A 342 3.18 -17.98 -9.86
CA LEU A 342 4.33 -18.28 -10.72
C LEU A 342 3.88 -18.91 -12.05
N PRO A 343 4.25 -18.36 -13.21
CA PRO A 343 3.98 -19.03 -14.49
C PRO A 343 4.66 -20.40 -14.56
N ALA A 344 3.93 -21.41 -15.06
CA ALA A 344 4.41 -22.80 -15.13
C ALA A 344 4.19 -23.46 -16.50
N ASP A 345 4.00 -22.68 -17.58
CA ASP A 345 3.86 -23.18 -18.95
C ASP A 345 5.10 -23.94 -19.44
N LYS A 346 6.27 -23.58 -18.92
CA LYS A 346 7.55 -24.24 -19.16
C LYS A 346 8.37 -24.31 -17.88
N SER A 347 9.31 -25.25 -17.84
CA SER A 347 10.24 -25.37 -16.73
C SER A 347 11.08 -24.10 -16.62
N THR A 348 10.96 -23.40 -15.50
CA THR A 348 11.56 -22.07 -15.30
C THR A 348 12.16 -21.98 -13.90
N THR A 349 13.30 -21.30 -13.77
CA THR A 349 13.83 -20.89 -12.47
C THR A 349 13.72 -19.39 -12.35
N TYR A 350 12.93 -18.94 -11.38
CA TYR A 350 12.80 -17.54 -11.02
C TYR A 350 13.77 -17.19 -9.91
N ARG A 351 14.25 -15.95 -9.88
CA ARG A 351 14.94 -15.38 -8.72
C ARG A 351 13.97 -14.47 -7.99
N LEU A 352 13.46 -14.92 -6.84
CA LEU A 352 12.73 -14.06 -5.91
C LEU A 352 13.76 -13.33 -5.04
N ARG A 353 13.98 -12.05 -5.35
CA ARG A 353 14.93 -11.17 -4.66
C ARG A 353 14.22 -10.38 -3.58
N VAL A 354 14.73 -10.44 -2.35
CA VAL A 354 14.25 -9.61 -1.24
C VAL A 354 15.18 -8.41 -1.07
N VAL A 355 14.70 -7.24 -1.48
CA VAL A 355 15.43 -5.97 -1.38
C VAL A 355 15.22 -5.35 0.01
N TYR A 356 16.30 -4.86 0.63
CA TYR A 356 16.29 -4.21 1.95
C TYR A 356 16.66 -2.72 1.85
N GLY A 357 17.87 -2.33 2.25
CA GLY A 357 18.25 -0.92 2.41
C GLY A 357 18.44 -0.19 1.09
N PHE A 358 19.04 -0.83 0.08
CA PHE A 358 19.39 -0.22 -1.20
C PHE A 358 18.89 -1.06 -2.37
N TYR A 359 18.64 -0.43 -3.51
CA TYR A 359 18.47 -1.09 -4.79
C TYR A 359 19.38 -0.39 -5.80
N GLY A 360 20.52 -1.02 -6.06
CA GLY A 360 21.65 -0.39 -6.74
C GLY A 360 22.31 0.60 -5.79
N THR A 361 22.62 1.80 -6.28
CA THR A 361 23.28 2.84 -5.48
C THR A 361 22.35 3.66 -4.57
N LEU A 362 21.03 3.59 -4.77
CA LEU A 362 20.05 4.39 -4.03
C LEU A 362 19.26 3.57 -3.00
N PRO A 363 18.86 4.17 -1.87
CA PRO A 363 17.95 3.54 -0.91
C PRO A 363 16.64 3.08 -1.56
N SER A 364 16.25 1.83 -1.39
CA SER A 364 15.07 1.25 -2.04
C SER A 364 13.77 1.95 -1.59
N ALA A 365 12.74 2.01 -2.43
CA ALA A 365 11.40 2.42 -2.01
C ALA A 365 10.52 1.20 -1.77
N SER A 366 9.63 1.26 -0.78
CA SER A 366 8.62 0.22 -0.56
C SER A 366 7.29 0.79 -0.11
N HIS A 367 6.18 0.20 -0.57
CA HIS A 367 4.82 0.43 -0.06
C HIS A 367 4.07 -0.90 0.01
N ALA A 368 3.79 -1.36 1.21
CA ALA A 368 3.09 -2.62 1.43
C ALA A 368 2.24 -2.60 2.71
N GLN A 369 1.32 -3.56 2.80
CA GLN A 369 0.54 -3.79 4.00
C GLN A 369 1.43 -4.24 5.17
N LEU A 370 1.27 -3.59 6.31
CA LEU A 370 1.80 -3.97 7.60
C LEU A 370 0.65 -4.50 8.45
N SER A 371 0.72 -5.76 8.87
CA SER A 371 -0.24 -6.28 9.84
C SER A 371 0.11 -5.75 11.22
N LEU A 372 -0.89 -5.19 11.89
CA LEU A 372 -0.81 -4.73 13.27
C LEU A 372 -1.33 -5.75 14.27
N VAL A 373 -1.59 -7.00 13.83
CA VAL A 373 -1.94 -8.06 14.77
C VAL A 373 -0.82 -8.21 15.80
N GLY A 374 -1.18 -8.14 17.08
CA GLY A 374 -0.25 -8.14 18.21
C GLY A 374 0.25 -6.76 18.66
N TYR A 375 0.00 -5.69 17.90
CA TYR A 375 0.45 -4.33 18.24
C TYR A 375 -0.25 -3.75 19.46
N SER A 376 -1.57 -3.91 19.54
CA SER A 376 -2.40 -3.35 20.60
C SER A 376 -3.47 -4.35 21.03
N LYS A 377 -3.72 -4.44 22.34
CA LYS A 377 -4.83 -5.22 22.90
C LYS A 377 -6.20 -4.60 22.65
N SER A 378 -6.25 -3.35 22.18
CA SER A 378 -7.46 -2.55 22.04
C SER A 378 -7.89 -2.33 20.57
N GLY A 379 -7.44 -3.19 19.65
CA GLY A 379 -7.73 -3.11 18.22
C GLY A 379 -6.55 -2.61 17.40
N GLY A 380 -6.84 -1.98 16.25
CA GLY A 380 -5.84 -1.68 15.21
C GLY A 380 -5.59 -2.83 14.25
N ASN A 381 -6.44 -3.86 14.25
CA ASN A 381 -6.24 -5.08 13.47
C ASN A 381 -6.75 -4.98 12.01
N GLY A 382 -7.04 -3.78 11.52
CA GLY A 382 -7.43 -3.52 10.13
C GLY A 382 -6.23 -3.23 9.23
N ARG A 383 -6.49 -2.69 8.04
CA ARG A 383 -5.48 -2.33 7.05
C ARG A 383 -4.64 -1.14 7.50
N TRP A 384 -3.37 -1.42 7.74
CA TRP A 384 -2.32 -0.43 7.93
C TRP A 384 -1.28 -0.56 6.83
N ASP A 385 -0.95 0.54 6.19
CA ASP A 385 0.06 0.59 5.14
C ASP A 385 1.33 1.24 5.67
N GLN A 386 2.47 0.66 5.30
CA GLN A 386 3.78 1.24 5.56
C GLN A 386 4.43 1.61 4.23
N LEU A 387 4.88 2.86 4.13
CA LEU A 387 5.86 3.29 3.15
C LEU A 387 7.22 3.47 3.82
N ALA A 388 8.28 3.12 3.10
CA ALA A 388 9.64 3.33 3.57
C ALA A 388 10.60 3.55 2.40
N ILE A 389 11.61 4.39 2.65
CA ILE A 389 12.78 4.57 1.80
C ILE A 389 13.99 4.02 2.58
N GLY A 390 14.57 2.93 2.08
CA GLY A 390 15.50 2.06 2.79
C GLY A 390 14.81 1.26 3.89
N CYS A 391 15.60 0.58 4.72
CA CYS A 391 15.12 -0.34 5.76
C CYS A 391 15.45 0.12 7.18
N TRP A 392 15.32 1.43 7.45
CA TRP A 392 15.77 2.04 8.72
C TRP A 392 14.64 2.59 9.59
N GLY A 393 13.42 2.12 9.34
CA GLY A 393 12.19 2.63 9.93
C GLY A 393 11.12 2.87 8.87
N GLU A 394 9.95 3.28 9.34
CA GLU A 394 8.89 3.81 8.48
C GLU A 394 9.31 5.18 7.92
N SER A 395 8.88 5.52 6.70
CA SER A 395 8.90 6.89 6.18
C SER A 395 7.56 7.58 6.44
N ILE A 396 6.46 6.89 6.09
CA ILE A 396 5.10 7.29 6.40
C ILE A 396 4.20 6.07 6.55
N CYS A 397 3.23 6.14 7.45
CA CYS A 397 2.20 5.12 7.60
C CYS A 397 0.79 5.66 7.38
N PHE A 398 -0.11 4.76 6.98
CA PHE A 398 -1.52 5.06 6.79
C PHE A 398 -2.42 4.05 7.50
N ASP A 399 -3.36 4.53 8.32
CA ASP A 399 -4.44 3.71 8.91
C ASP A 399 -5.65 3.75 7.98
N MET A 400 -5.60 2.96 6.92
CA MET A 400 -6.59 3.00 5.83
C MET A 400 -7.97 2.56 6.29
N ASP A 401 -8.04 1.63 7.24
CA ASP A 401 -9.32 1.26 7.84
C ASP A 401 -9.70 2.17 9.02
N MET A 402 -8.85 3.11 9.45
CA MET A 402 -9.06 3.86 10.70
C MET A 402 -9.30 2.91 11.90
N SER A 403 -8.61 1.78 11.90
CA SER A 403 -8.82 0.68 12.85
C SER A 403 -8.19 0.95 14.22
N LEU A 404 -7.17 1.81 14.26
CA LEU A 404 -6.47 2.21 15.48
C LEU A 404 -6.83 3.65 15.86
N VAL A 405 -6.81 4.56 14.88
CA VAL A 405 -7.07 6.00 15.02
C VAL A 405 -8.15 6.44 14.03
N ASP A 406 -8.51 7.72 14.05
CA ASP A 406 -9.58 8.31 13.24
C ASP A 406 -9.05 9.18 12.09
N VAL A 407 -7.80 9.00 11.68
CA VAL A 407 -7.13 9.80 10.65
C VAL A 407 -6.33 8.91 9.72
N ALA A 408 -6.23 9.27 8.43
CA ALA A 408 -5.55 8.45 7.44
C ALA A 408 -4.03 8.46 7.60
N ILE A 409 -3.38 9.61 7.83
CA ILE A 409 -1.91 9.73 7.92
C ILE A 409 -1.47 9.61 9.39
N THR A 410 -0.55 8.68 9.67
CA THR A 410 -0.08 8.41 11.03
C THR A 410 1.40 8.80 11.19
N ASP A 411 2.29 7.82 11.33
CA ASP A 411 3.73 8.08 11.49
C ASP A 411 4.28 8.86 10.30
N THR A 412 5.06 9.93 10.56
CA THR A 412 5.81 10.67 9.54
C THR A 412 7.25 10.85 9.98
N ARG A 413 8.21 10.43 9.15
CA ARG A 413 9.58 10.19 9.58
C ARG A 413 10.58 10.70 8.52
N MET A 414 11.78 11.01 9.00
CA MET A 414 12.90 11.51 8.22
C MET A 414 13.70 10.39 7.55
N LEU A 415 14.20 10.65 6.34
CA LEU A 415 15.22 9.83 5.68
C LEU A 415 16.63 10.33 6.02
N MET A 416 17.55 9.40 6.24
CA MET A 416 18.98 9.67 6.42
C MET A 416 19.33 10.75 7.45
N ALA A 417 18.53 10.84 8.52
CA ALA A 417 18.74 11.78 9.61
C ALA A 417 19.43 11.12 10.82
N ARG A 418 20.32 11.87 11.45
CA ARG A 418 21.01 11.57 12.72
C ARG A 418 20.95 12.80 13.64
N ARG A 419 21.46 12.68 14.86
CA ARG A 419 21.57 13.80 15.80
C ARG A 419 22.96 14.41 15.78
N GLY A 420 23.13 15.51 15.03
CA GLY A 420 24.43 16.12 14.78
C GLY A 420 25.42 15.17 14.11
N LEU A 421 26.67 15.62 13.96
CA LEU A 421 27.73 14.89 13.25
C LEU A 421 27.99 13.48 13.79
N GLU A 422 27.97 13.32 15.12
CA GLU A 422 28.29 12.06 15.82
C GLU A 422 27.06 11.18 16.09
N GLY A 423 25.87 11.59 15.62
CA GLY A 423 24.64 10.84 15.81
C GLY A 423 24.64 9.49 15.09
N ARG A 424 23.97 8.50 15.69
CA ARG A 424 23.80 7.17 15.10
C ARG A 424 23.09 7.25 13.73
N LYS A 425 23.70 6.65 12.70
CA LYS A 425 23.12 6.46 11.36
C LYS A 425 22.20 5.24 11.33
N TRP A 426 21.41 5.11 10.26
CA TRP A 426 20.61 3.93 9.94
C TRP A 426 19.60 3.56 11.02
N SER A 427 18.97 4.55 11.66
CA SER A 427 18.09 4.34 12.80
C SER A 427 16.77 5.09 12.66
N TRP A 428 15.79 4.70 13.47
CA TRP A 428 14.48 5.34 13.51
C TRP A 428 14.59 6.84 13.80
N THR A 429 13.87 7.62 13.01
CA THR A 429 13.82 9.08 13.11
C THR A 429 12.43 9.52 13.61
N ASN A 430 12.16 10.82 13.63
CA ASN A 430 10.84 11.40 13.92
C ASN A 430 10.65 12.70 13.12
N ALA A 431 9.50 12.91 12.48
CA ALA A 431 9.11 14.22 11.94
C ALA A 431 7.73 14.66 12.46
N GLY A 432 7.15 13.86 13.37
CA GLY A 432 5.82 14.02 13.90
C GLY A 432 4.87 12.91 13.48
N TRP A 433 3.60 13.15 13.75
CA TRP A 433 2.50 12.20 13.58
C TRP A 433 1.26 12.97 13.18
N GLY A 434 0.38 12.32 12.43
CA GLY A 434 -0.98 12.80 12.22
C GLY A 434 -1.16 13.66 10.98
N GLY A 435 -2.27 13.39 10.31
CA GLY A 435 -2.77 14.09 9.15
C GLY A 435 -3.94 13.31 8.58
N ASP A 436 -4.71 13.92 7.70
CA ASP A 436 -5.89 13.29 7.15
C ASP A 436 -6.24 13.83 5.78
N TRP A 437 -6.94 13.03 4.99
CA TRP A 437 -7.29 13.40 3.62
C TRP A 437 -8.58 14.21 3.55
N LEU A 438 -9.63 13.81 4.25
CA LEU A 438 -10.89 14.55 4.24
C LEU A 438 -11.54 14.51 5.62
N ASN A 439 -11.91 15.69 6.12
CA ASN A 439 -12.82 15.80 7.25
C ASN A 439 -14.00 16.66 6.83
N ILE A 440 -15.19 16.15 7.09
CA ILE A 440 -16.46 16.87 6.98
C ILE A 440 -17.18 16.70 8.30
N GLU A 441 -17.49 17.81 8.97
CA GLU A 441 -18.41 17.89 10.11
C GLU A 441 -19.69 18.54 9.60
N ASP A 442 -20.83 17.99 9.96
CA ASP A 442 -22.15 18.59 9.76
C ASP A 442 -22.96 18.55 11.06
N ASP A 443 -24.26 18.78 10.98
CA ASP A 443 -25.14 18.75 12.15
C ASP A 443 -25.45 17.32 12.64
N GLY A 444 -25.24 16.30 11.80
CA GLY A 444 -25.50 14.89 12.10
C GLY A 444 -24.27 14.14 12.61
N GLN A 445 -23.07 14.54 12.22
CA GLN A 445 -21.84 13.86 12.63
C GLN A 445 -20.60 14.75 12.66
N ALA A 446 -19.70 14.43 13.60
CA ALA A 446 -18.42 15.11 13.78
C ALA A 446 -17.42 14.82 12.66
N LYS A 447 -17.59 13.70 11.96
CA LYS A 447 -16.71 13.25 10.89
C LYS A 447 -17.44 12.28 9.97
N TYR A 448 -17.25 12.46 8.67
CA TYR A 448 -17.56 11.46 7.66
C TYR A 448 -16.45 10.40 7.64
N PHE A 449 -16.81 9.14 7.83
CA PHE A 449 -15.87 8.01 7.75
C PHE A 449 -15.90 7.33 6.39
N GLN A 450 -14.78 6.69 6.05
CA GLN A 450 -14.63 5.94 4.82
C GLN A 450 -15.42 4.64 4.86
N ASN A 451 -16.02 4.26 3.73
CA ASN A 451 -16.63 2.95 3.52
C ASN A 451 -16.33 2.43 2.11
N ASN A 452 -16.54 1.13 1.88
CA ASN A 452 -16.20 0.43 0.63
C ASN A 452 -14.76 0.68 0.16
N LEU A 453 -13.84 0.95 1.09
CA LEU A 453 -12.48 1.36 0.76
C LEU A 453 -11.65 0.15 0.32
N ARG A 454 -11.23 0.17 -0.95
CA ARG A 454 -10.35 -0.83 -1.55
C ARG A 454 -8.96 -0.25 -1.78
N THR A 455 -7.95 -1.11 -1.72
CA THR A 455 -6.55 -0.75 -1.93
C THR A 455 -5.95 -1.62 -3.03
N ALA A 456 -5.37 -1.02 -4.06
CA ALA A 456 -4.61 -1.70 -5.09
C ALA A 456 -3.13 -1.34 -5.02
N TYR A 457 -2.28 -2.34 -4.78
CA TYR A 457 -0.82 -2.20 -4.90
C TYR A 457 -0.42 -2.43 -6.36
N LEU A 458 -0.35 -1.36 -7.16
CA LEU A 458 0.01 -1.43 -8.58
C LEU A 458 1.51 -1.65 -8.76
N SER A 459 2.33 -0.98 -7.93
CA SER A 459 3.75 -1.25 -7.78
C SER A 459 4.18 -1.04 -6.33
N GLN A 460 4.83 -2.04 -5.73
CA GLN A 460 5.32 -1.94 -4.35
C GLN A 460 6.71 -1.31 -4.25
N GLY A 461 7.40 -1.03 -5.37
CA GLY A 461 8.80 -0.59 -5.45
C GLY A 461 9.64 -1.51 -6.36
N PRO A 462 10.99 -1.46 -6.34
CA PRO A 462 11.86 -0.71 -5.41
C PRO A 462 12.31 0.67 -5.92
N CYS A 463 11.90 1.11 -7.11
CA CYS A 463 12.30 2.39 -7.70
C CYS A 463 11.27 3.51 -7.48
N LEU A 464 9.99 3.19 -7.69
CA LEU A 464 8.84 4.06 -7.48
C LEU A 464 7.65 3.20 -7.07
N THR A 465 7.01 3.55 -5.96
CA THR A 465 5.77 2.89 -5.54
C THR A 465 4.57 3.51 -6.24
N ASN A 466 3.49 2.73 -6.37
CA ASN A 466 2.20 3.19 -6.84
C ASN A 466 1.10 2.35 -6.18
N VAL A 467 0.40 2.95 -5.22
CA VAL A 467 -0.72 2.33 -4.53
C VAL A 467 -1.93 3.25 -4.63
N GLN A 468 -3.07 2.67 -4.96
CA GLN A 468 -4.33 3.38 -5.16
C GLN A 468 -5.34 2.96 -4.10
N HIS A 469 -6.05 3.93 -3.54
CA HIS A 469 -7.14 3.72 -2.59
C HIS A 469 -8.41 4.34 -3.16
N GLU A 470 -9.50 3.58 -3.14
CA GLU A 470 -10.74 3.99 -3.78
C GLU A 470 -11.93 3.55 -2.91
N GLY A 471 -12.80 4.50 -2.55
CA GLY A 471 -13.91 4.28 -1.63
C GLY A 471 -14.90 5.43 -1.66
N TYR A 472 -15.66 5.56 -0.57
CA TYR A 472 -16.56 6.69 -0.34
C TYR A 472 -16.37 7.27 1.06
N TYR A 473 -16.83 8.50 1.28
CA TYR A 473 -17.02 9.08 2.61
C TYR A 473 -18.51 9.34 2.88
N GLY A 474 -18.91 9.09 4.13
CA GLY A 474 -20.26 9.35 4.65
C GLY A 474 -21.20 8.15 4.52
N ALA A 475 -22.25 8.11 5.34
CA ALA A 475 -23.16 6.97 5.46
C ALA A 475 -23.86 6.61 4.15
N ASN A 476 -24.16 7.63 3.32
CA ASN A 476 -24.86 7.47 2.05
C ASN A 476 -23.92 7.64 0.85
N GLN A 477 -22.62 7.44 1.05
CA GLN A 477 -21.60 7.59 0.01
C GLN A 477 -21.60 8.99 -0.63
N GLU A 478 -21.76 10.01 0.20
CA GLU A 478 -21.93 11.40 -0.20
C GLU A 478 -20.76 11.92 -1.04
N VAL A 479 -19.56 11.41 -0.80
CA VAL A 479 -18.34 11.77 -1.53
C VAL A 479 -17.65 10.53 -2.06
N ASP A 480 -17.55 10.43 -3.39
CA ASP A 480 -16.67 9.48 -4.08
C ASP A 480 -15.23 9.94 -3.95
N PHE A 481 -14.38 9.03 -3.50
CA PHE A 481 -13.02 9.31 -3.09
C PHE A 481 -12.00 8.40 -3.79
N SER A 482 -10.93 9.01 -4.29
CA SER A 482 -9.72 8.30 -4.69
C SER A 482 -8.45 8.97 -4.17
N ALA A 483 -7.46 8.15 -3.84
CA ALA A 483 -6.11 8.56 -3.47
C ALA A 483 -5.05 7.68 -4.13
N GLY A 484 -4.15 8.30 -4.89
CA GLY A 484 -2.95 7.67 -5.43
C GLY A 484 -1.72 8.08 -4.64
N ILE A 485 -1.00 7.11 -4.08
CA ILE A 485 0.14 7.31 -3.18
C ILE A 485 1.40 6.74 -3.81
N GLN A 486 2.45 7.56 -3.85
CA GLN A 486 3.75 7.18 -4.40
C GLN A 486 4.91 7.69 -3.54
N THR A 487 5.99 6.92 -3.46
CA THR A 487 7.31 7.34 -2.98
C THR A 487 8.39 6.75 -3.89
N LEU A 488 9.56 7.38 -3.92
CA LEU A 488 10.66 7.04 -4.82
C LEU A 488 11.90 6.60 -4.04
N ARG A 489 12.78 5.82 -4.68
CA ARG A 489 14.15 5.65 -4.20
C ARG A 489 14.92 6.97 -4.32
N THR A 490 15.55 7.40 -3.24
CA THR A 490 16.33 8.63 -3.18
C THR A 490 17.28 8.60 -1.99
N ASP A 491 18.32 9.43 -2.02
CA ASP A 491 19.36 9.50 -1.00
C ASP A 491 19.38 10.86 -0.27
N ASP A 492 18.46 11.78 -0.58
CA ASP A 492 18.38 13.11 0.01
C ASP A 492 17.35 13.22 1.15
N TYR A 493 16.04 13.08 0.88
CA TYR A 493 14.97 13.24 1.87
C TYR A 493 13.70 12.45 1.50
N CYS A 494 12.78 12.26 2.45
CA CYS A 494 11.51 11.58 2.17
C CYS A 494 10.58 12.46 1.33
N ARG A 495 10.03 11.90 0.25
CA ARG A 495 8.94 12.48 -0.54
C ARG A 495 7.79 11.50 -0.60
N THR A 496 6.58 11.94 -0.29
CA THR A 496 5.37 11.15 -0.52
C THR A 496 4.40 11.96 -1.35
N PHE A 497 4.18 11.50 -2.58
CA PHE A 497 3.20 12.07 -3.49
C PHE A 497 1.82 11.52 -3.16
N GLN A 498 0.83 12.40 -3.07
CA GLN A 498 -0.56 12.06 -2.78
C GLN A 498 -1.46 12.82 -3.77
N ASN A 499 -2.06 12.06 -4.68
CA ASN A 499 -3.04 12.55 -5.64
C ASN A 499 -4.43 12.24 -5.11
N LEU A 500 -5.18 13.24 -4.69
CA LEU A 500 -6.49 13.11 -4.05
C LEU A 500 -7.58 13.63 -4.97
N SER A 501 -8.71 12.93 -5.05
CA SER A 501 -9.90 13.36 -5.77
C SER A 501 -11.16 13.13 -4.94
N TYR A 502 -12.02 14.13 -4.90
CA TYR A 502 -13.31 14.11 -4.25
C TYR A 502 -14.39 14.49 -5.26
N THR A 503 -15.40 13.64 -5.45
CA THR A 503 -16.58 13.97 -6.27
C THR A 503 -17.83 13.82 -5.41
N PHE A 504 -18.58 14.92 -5.24
CA PHE A 504 -19.80 14.93 -4.44
C PHE A 504 -20.93 14.25 -5.20
N LYS A 505 -21.47 13.16 -4.64
CA LYS A 505 -22.53 12.33 -5.24
C LYS A 505 -23.93 12.80 -4.84
N GLY A 506 -24.01 13.54 -3.75
CA GLY A 506 -25.21 14.24 -3.26
C GLY A 506 -24.88 15.64 -2.77
N ASP A 507 -25.91 16.37 -2.34
CA ASP A 507 -25.73 17.69 -1.74
C ASP A 507 -25.21 17.55 -0.31
N VAL A 508 -24.12 18.25 0.02
CA VAL A 508 -23.47 18.21 1.34
C VAL A 508 -23.37 19.63 1.89
N SER A 509 -23.87 19.85 3.10
CA SER A 509 -23.73 21.12 3.83
C SER A 509 -22.79 20.93 5.01
N ALA A 510 -21.51 21.28 4.81
CA ALA A 510 -20.48 21.12 5.81
C ALA A 510 -20.47 22.31 6.79
N LYS A 511 -20.56 22.02 8.08
CA LYS A 511 -20.28 22.97 9.17
C LYS A 511 -18.78 23.24 9.30
N LYS A 512 -17.96 22.19 9.14
CA LYS A 512 -16.51 22.30 8.95
C LYS A 512 -16.06 21.34 7.87
N ILE A 513 -15.04 21.73 7.12
CA ILE A 513 -14.43 20.87 6.11
C ILE A 513 -12.93 21.13 6.04
N SER A 514 -12.13 20.08 5.83
CA SER A 514 -10.73 20.16 5.40
C SER A 514 -10.49 19.16 4.27
N LEU A 515 -9.92 19.62 3.16
CA LEU A 515 -9.54 18.81 1.99
C LEU A 515 -8.18 18.12 2.13
N PHE A 516 -7.41 18.53 3.14
CA PHE A 516 -6.19 17.88 3.60
C PHE A 516 -5.83 18.49 4.96
N LYS A 517 -5.34 17.67 5.87
CA LYS A 517 -4.79 18.12 7.16
C LYS A 517 -3.45 17.48 7.41
N LEU A 518 -2.50 18.24 7.93
CA LEU A 518 -1.22 17.75 8.44
C LEU A 518 -1.01 18.30 9.85
N GLY A 519 -0.96 17.43 10.87
CA GLY A 519 -0.99 17.90 12.25
C GLY A 519 -1.62 16.94 13.27
N ARG A 520 -1.96 17.46 14.45
CA ARG A 520 -2.24 16.72 15.71
C ARG A 520 -1.02 15.95 16.24
N THR A 521 0.17 16.54 16.16
CA THR A 521 1.39 15.87 16.59
C THR A 521 1.62 15.99 18.09
N HIS A 522 1.51 14.89 18.84
CA HIS A 522 1.90 14.88 20.26
C HIS A 522 3.43 14.84 20.40
N GLY A 523 3.98 15.58 21.38
CA GLY A 523 5.42 15.54 21.69
C GLY A 523 6.33 16.14 20.62
N TYR A 524 5.78 16.90 19.67
CA TYR A 524 6.51 17.64 18.64
C TYR A 524 6.06 19.08 18.67
N GLN A 525 6.95 20.02 18.42
CA GLN A 525 6.61 21.43 18.31
C GLN A 525 6.80 21.89 16.88
N THR A 526 5.95 22.81 16.44
CA THR A 526 5.96 23.45 15.12
C THR A 526 5.81 24.97 15.33
N PRO A 527 6.86 25.63 15.84
CA PRO A 527 6.78 26.99 16.37
C PRO A 527 6.82 28.07 15.29
N GLN A 528 6.96 27.71 14.02
CA GLN A 528 7.03 28.66 12.93
C GLN A 528 6.44 28.04 11.66
N ILE A 529 5.84 28.90 10.84
CA ILE A 529 5.34 28.55 9.52
C ILE A 529 5.92 29.52 8.49
N ALA A 530 6.26 28.98 7.33
CA ALA A 530 6.59 29.74 6.13
C ALA A 530 5.76 29.19 4.97
N TYR A 531 5.25 30.06 4.10
CA TYR A 531 4.58 29.63 2.89
C TYR A 531 4.91 30.54 1.72
N GLY A 532 4.73 29.98 0.53
CA GLY A 532 5.04 30.67 -0.70
C GLY A 532 4.51 29.96 -1.93
N ASN A 533 5.06 30.36 -3.06
CA ASN A 533 4.67 29.89 -4.38
C ASN A 533 5.91 29.72 -5.26
N LEU A 534 5.72 29.61 -6.59
CA LEU A 534 6.81 29.50 -7.55
C LEU A 534 7.86 30.62 -7.45
N ASP A 535 7.42 31.85 -7.15
CA ASP A 535 8.26 33.03 -7.16
C ASP A 535 9.10 33.16 -5.87
N GLY A 536 8.73 32.43 -4.82
CA GLY A 536 9.48 32.37 -3.57
C GLY A 536 8.58 32.49 -2.34
N LEU A 537 9.17 33.01 -1.27
CA LEU A 537 8.49 33.25 0.00
C LEU A 537 7.42 34.32 -0.15
N VAL A 538 6.22 34.05 0.36
CA VAL A 538 5.18 35.06 0.56
C VAL A 538 5.24 35.58 1.99
N GLU A 539 5.23 34.69 2.99
CA GLU A 539 5.31 35.07 4.39
C GLU A 539 6.01 34.01 5.24
N GLN A 540 6.70 34.45 6.29
CA GLN A 540 7.23 33.61 7.37
C GLN A 540 6.84 34.23 8.72
N ARG A 541 6.21 33.45 9.59
CA ARG A 541 5.71 33.92 10.89
C ARG A 541 6.03 32.93 12.01
N ALA A 542 6.56 33.43 13.12
CA ALA A 542 6.85 32.65 14.31
C ALA A 542 5.70 32.73 15.33
N PHE A 543 5.45 31.63 16.03
CA PHE A 543 4.56 31.56 17.17
C PHE A 543 5.17 32.33 18.35
N SER A 544 4.37 33.12 19.06
CA SER A 544 4.83 33.84 20.26
C SER A 544 3.79 33.78 21.37
N GLU A 545 4.23 33.49 22.60
CA GLU A 545 3.34 33.25 23.75
C GLU A 545 2.50 34.49 24.14
N SER A 546 2.97 35.70 23.79
CA SER A 546 2.30 36.95 24.11
C SER A 546 1.20 37.35 23.11
N VAL A 547 1.08 36.68 21.96
CA VAL A 547 0.28 37.18 20.83
C VAL A 547 -0.99 36.37 20.57
N ASP A 548 -1.06 35.05 20.82
CA ASP A 548 -2.26 34.28 20.40
C ASP A 548 -2.67 33.16 21.40
N GLN A 549 -3.73 33.42 22.19
CA GLN A 549 -4.58 32.39 22.83
C GLN A 549 -5.69 31.89 21.88
N ALA A 550 -5.71 32.38 20.64
CA ALA A 550 -6.71 32.06 19.64
C ALA A 550 -6.58 30.59 19.19
N PRO A 551 -7.70 29.91 18.88
CA PRO A 551 -7.67 28.55 18.34
C PRO A 551 -7.06 28.46 16.93
N VAL A 552 -6.82 29.61 16.27
CA VAL A 552 -6.30 29.72 14.91
C VAL A 552 -5.17 30.74 14.86
N PHE A 553 -4.04 30.35 14.26
CA PHE A 553 -2.85 31.20 14.11
C PHE A 553 -2.88 32.00 12.81
N LEU A 554 -3.26 31.36 11.69
CA LEU A 554 -3.60 32.02 10.43
C LEU A 554 -5.03 31.64 10.03
N GLU A 555 -5.89 32.64 9.95
CA GLU A 555 -7.26 32.50 9.41
C GLU A 555 -7.23 32.07 7.94
N ALA A 556 -8.35 31.52 7.45
CA ALA A 556 -8.41 31.00 6.09
C ALA A 556 -8.17 32.08 5.01
N PHE A 557 -7.19 31.86 4.13
CA PHE A 557 -6.91 32.72 2.97
C PHE A 557 -6.48 31.89 1.74
N GLU A 558 -6.72 32.42 0.55
CA GLU A 558 -6.27 31.81 -0.70
C GLU A 558 -4.76 32.02 -0.90
N LEU A 559 -4.01 30.97 -1.22
CA LEU A 559 -2.59 31.09 -1.51
C LEU A 559 -2.38 31.85 -2.83
N PRO A 560 -1.65 32.99 -2.83
CA PRO A 560 -1.50 33.83 -4.02
C PRO A 560 -0.43 33.30 -4.98
N GLY A 561 -0.48 33.78 -6.23
CA GLY A 561 0.51 33.49 -7.27
C GLY A 561 0.43 32.09 -7.86
N ASP A 562 1.37 31.78 -8.75
CA ASP A 562 1.34 30.53 -9.52
C ASP A 562 1.90 29.34 -8.73
N ALA A 563 1.29 28.17 -8.96
CA ALA A 563 1.75 26.90 -8.45
C ALA A 563 3.17 26.54 -8.96
N PRO A 564 3.93 25.69 -8.24
CA PRO A 564 3.54 25.01 -7.00
C PRO A 564 3.53 25.95 -5.79
N HIS A 565 2.46 25.88 -5.01
CA HIS A 565 2.42 26.50 -3.68
C HIS A 565 3.14 25.60 -2.68
N TRP A 566 3.64 26.16 -1.59
CA TRP A 566 4.30 25.36 -0.56
C TRP A 566 4.10 25.97 0.83
N VAL A 567 4.08 25.11 1.84
CA VAL A 567 3.93 25.45 3.26
C VAL A 567 4.91 24.61 4.08
N ALA A 568 5.71 25.24 4.93
CA ALA A 568 6.77 24.60 5.70
C ALA A 568 6.66 24.95 7.19
N LEU A 569 6.73 23.94 8.05
CA LEU A 569 6.77 24.11 9.51
C LEU A 569 8.23 24.26 9.99
N THR A 570 8.93 25.29 9.53
CA THR A 570 10.35 25.50 9.86
C THR A 570 10.55 25.64 11.37
N GLY A 571 11.74 25.29 11.88
CA GLY A 571 12.02 25.29 13.31
C GLY A 571 11.28 24.21 14.12
N ALA A 572 10.48 23.35 13.47
CA ALA A 572 9.85 22.23 14.15
C ALA A 572 10.90 21.26 14.70
N ALA A 573 10.59 20.65 15.85
CA ALA A 573 11.49 19.72 16.54
C ALA A 573 10.70 18.85 17.53
N GLU A 574 11.30 17.74 17.95
CA GLU A 574 10.75 16.97 19.06
C GLU A 574 10.77 17.81 20.35
N ALA A 575 9.66 17.82 21.08
CA ALA A 575 9.50 18.60 22.30
C ALA A 575 9.55 17.67 23.52
N SER A 576 10.39 18.03 24.49
CA SER A 576 10.38 17.43 25.84
C SER A 576 10.74 15.93 25.94
N ALA A 577 11.32 15.33 24.90
CA ALA A 577 11.84 13.97 25.00
C ALA A 577 13.17 13.92 25.76
N ARG A 578 13.29 13.02 26.75
CA ARG A 578 14.57 12.80 27.49
C ARG A 578 15.70 12.38 26.56
N ASN A 579 15.38 11.60 25.52
CA ASN A 579 16.28 11.16 24.47
C ASN A 579 15.56 11.34 23.12
N PRO A 580 15.59 12.54 22.51
CA PRO A 580 14.89 12.76 21.25
C PRO A 580 15.49 11.88 20.16
N LYS A 581 14.65 11.41 19.23
CA LYS A 581 15.10 10.75 18.01
C LYS A 581 15.68 11.80 17.04
N PRO A 582 16.54 11.43 16.08
CA PRO A 582 16.85 12.30 14.95
C PRO A 582 15.57 12.85 14.32
N ASN A 583 15.50 14.15 14.08
CA ASN A 583 14.26 14.80 13.63
C ASN A 583 14.51 16.01 12.75
N GLY A 584 13.46 16.52 12.12
CA GLY A 584 13.54 17.60 11.14
C GLY A 584 12.28 18.45 11.11
N TYR A 585 11.79 18.80 9.93
CA TYR A 585 10.48 19.44 9.82
C TYR A 585 9.70 18.89 8.63
N ARG A 586 8.38 19.08 8.69
CA ARG A 586 7.46 18.68 7.62
C ARG A 586 7.14 19.89 6.76
N ALA A 587 7.00 19.66 5.47
CA ALA A 587 6.48 20.63 4.52
C ALA A 587 5.53 19.96 3.52
N LEU A 588 4.62 20.76 2.99
CA LEU A 588 3.65 20.36 1.98
C LEU A 588 3.89 21.21 0.73
N ILE A 589 4.13 20.55 -0.41
CA ILE A 589 4.18 21.22 -1.72
C ILE A 589 2.89 20.85 -2.46
N ILE A 590 2.16 21.86 -2.93
CA ILE A 590 0.88 21.71 -3.63
C ILE A 590 1.18 21.90 -5.12
N ARG A 591 1.37 20.78 -5.83
CA ARG A 591 1.74 20.74 -7.25
C ARG A 591 0.56 21.07 -8.15
N LYS A 592 -0.64 20.65 -7.76
CA LYS A 592 -1.90 20.88 -8.49
C LYS A 592 -3.05 21.07 -7.52
N TYR A 593 -3.91 22.04 -7.81
CA TYR A 593 -5.21 22.20 -7.18
C TYR A 593 -6.24 22.57 -8.26
N LYS A 594 -7.39 21.89 -8.25
CA LYS A 594 -8.53 22.24 -9.10
C LYS A 594 -9.82 21.90 -8.40
N ALA A 595 -10.66 22.89 -8.14
CA ALA A 595 -12.03 22.69 -7.69
C ALA A 595 -13.01 23.19 -8.75
N VAL A 596 -13.94 22.34 -9.17
CA VAL A 596 -15.08 22.68 -10.03
C VAL A 596 -16.32 22.61 -9.16
N LEU A 597 -16.86 23.78 -8.80
CA LEU A 597 -17.95 23.93 -7.84
C LEU A 597 -19.08 24.70 -8.53
N GLY A 598 -20.19 24.03 -8.82
CA GLY A 598 -21.20 24.53 -9.74
C GLY A 598 -20.62 24.82 -11.13
N ALA A 599 -20.75 26.07 -11.60
CA ALA A 599 -20.21 26.50 -12.89
C ALA A 599 -18.81 27.13 -12.79
N GLU A 600 -18.27 27.25 -11.59
CA GLU A 600 -17.01 27.96 -11.33
C GLU A 600 -15.83 26.99 -11.20
N THR A 601 -14.64 27.43 -11.64
CA THR A 601 -13.40 26.67 -11.50
C THR A 601 -12.37 27.48 -10.72
N TYR A 602 -11.86 26.91 -9.64
CA TYR A 602 -10.85 27.48 -8.77
C TYR A 602 -9.54 26.72 -8.93
N LYS A 603 -8.42 27.44 -8.98
CA LYS A 603 -7.08 26.88 -9.23
C LYS A 603 -6.10 27.06 -8.08
N ASN A 604 -6.44 27.90 -7.12
CA ASN A 604 -5.61 28.15 -5.94
C ASN A 604 -6.24 27.51 -4.70
N PRO A 605 -5.45 26.82 -3.87
CA PRO A 605 -5.92 26.27 -2.61
C PRO A 605 -6.11 27.36 -1.55
N THR A 606 -7.00 27.11 -0.59
CA THR A 606 -7.14 27.94 0.62
C THR A 606 -6.38 27.29 1.77
N LEU A 607 -5.54 28.05 2.47
CA LEU A 607 -4.77 27.62 3.64
C LEU A 607 -5.38 28.15 4.92
N ARG A 608 -5.46 27.31 5.96
CA ARG A 608 -5.67 27.69 7.37
C ARG A 608 -4.62 27.03 8.25
N VAL A 609 -4.23 27.71 9.32
CA VAL A 609 -3.22 27.21 10.28
C VAL A 609 -3.81 27.24 11.69
N PRO A 610 -4.48 26.15 12.13
CA PRO A 610 -5.00 26.08 13.49
C PRO A 610 -3.89 25.83 14.53
N VAL A 611 -4.17 26.23 15.77
CA VAL A 611 -3.32 25.94 16.93
C VAL A 611 -3.84 24.65 17.58
N HIS A 612 -3.11 23.55 17.39
CA HIS A 612 -3.44 22.29 18.07
C HIS A 612 -3.14 22.38 19.58
N GLN A 613 -1.98 22.95 19.92
CA GLN A 613 -1.53 23.17 21.29
C GLN A 613 -0.60 24.39 21.34
N SER A 614 -0.62 25.16 22.43
CA SER A 614 0.22 26.35 22.58
C SER A 614 1.50 26.10 23.39
N LYS A 615 1.54 25.05 24.22
CA LYS A 615 2.68 24.70 25.07
C LYS A 615 2.98 23.19 25.05
N PRO A 616 4.00 22.74 24.31
CA PRO A 616 4.80 23.50 23.35
C PRO A 616 3.95 23.94 22.14
N ALA A 617 4.41 24.93 21.37
CA ALA A 617 3.69 25.43 20.19
C ALA A 617 3.55 24.33 19.14
N ASN A 618 2.31 24.01 18.76
CA ASN A 618 1.98 22.99 17.80
C ASN A 618 0.89 23.53 16.84
N LEU A 619 1.37 23.96 15.68
CA LEU A 619 0.58 24.38 14.53
C LEU A 619 0.30 23.21 13.60
N ASP A 620 -0.93 23.16 13.11
CA ASP A 620 -1.41 22.28 12.05
C ASP A 620 -1.45 23.03 10.71
N ILE A 621 -1.47 22.29 9.60
CA ILE A 621 -1.76 22.82 8.25
C ILE A 621 -3.08 22.22 7.79
N GLU A 622 -4.00 23.06 7.33
CA GLU A 622 -5.26 22.63 6.72
C GLU A 622 -5.46 23.28 5.35
N LEU A 623 -5.68 22.45 4.33
CA LEU A 623 -6.17 22.90 3.03
C LEU A 623 -7.69 22.86 3.03
N LEU A 624 -8.30 23.96 2.61
CA LEU A 624 -9.74 24.16 2.61
C LEU A 624 -10.28 24.34 1.19
N PRO A 625 -11.59 24.13 0.98
CA PRO A 625 -12.28 24.60 -0.23
C PRO A 625 -12.12 26.12 -0.40
N PRO A 626 -12.48 26.67 -1.58
CA PRO A 626 -12.47 28.11 -1.80
C PRO A 626 -13.25 28.86 -0.73
N ARG A 627 -12.74 30.03 -0.34
CA ARG A 627 -13.24 30.79 0.80
C ARG A 627 -14.76 31.03 0.71
N GLY A 628 -15.46 30.72 1.79
CA GLY A 628 -16.92 30.91 1.89
C GLY A 628 -17.76 29.74 1.37
N ILE A 629 -17.14 28.76 0.70
CA ILE A 629 -17.84 27.54 0.27
C ILE A 629 -17.93 26.54 1.42
N SER A 630 -19.17 26.25 1.82
CA SER A 630 -19.53 25.25 2.83
C SER A 630 -20.63 24.30 2.33
N ARG A 631 -21.14 24.53 1.12
CA ARG A 631 -22.17 23.70 0.49
C ARG A 631 -21.66 23.19 -0.85
N PHE A 632 -21.77 21.89 -1.04
CA PHE A 632 -21.39 21.18 -2.26
C PHE A 632 -22.63 20.57 -2.87
N ARG A 633 -22.73 20.66 -4.19
CA ARG A 633 -23.82 20.07 -4.95
C ARG A 633 -23.35 18.76 -5.58
N ARG A 634 -24.31 17.90 -5.90
CA ARG A 634 -24.03 16.73 -6.74
C ARG A 634 -23.28 17.14 -8.02
N GLY A 635 -22.15 16.49 -8.28
CA GLY A 635 -21.28 16.71 -9.42
C GLY A 635 -20.12 17.67 -9.16
N ASP A 636 -20.11 18.38 -8.02
CA ASP A 636 -18.94 19.16 -7.60
C ASP A 636 -17.73 18.24 -7.45
N ARG A 637 -16.57 18.72 -7.88
CA ARG A 637 -15.33 17.92 -7.89
C ARG A 637 -14.13 18.72 -7.47
N ILE A 638 -13.26 18.11 -6.68
CA ILE A 638 -12.00 18.69 -6.22
C ILE A 638 -10.86 17.71 -6.45
N GLU A 639 -9.78 18.17 -7.05
CA GLU A 639 -8.54 17.42 -7.28
C GLU A 639 -7.35 18.14 -6.64
N LEU A 640 -6.52 17.41 -5.91
CA LEU A 640 -5.27 17.90 -5.31
C LEU A 640 -4.11 16.96 -5.63
N ALA A 641 -2.96 17.51 -5.97
CA ALA A 641 -1.69 16.77 -5.98
C ALA A 641 -0.76 17.42 -4.97
N VAL A 642 -0.54 16.73 -3.84
CA VAL A 642 0.32 17.22 -2.75
C VAL A 642 1.53 16.31 -2.58
N GLU A 643 2.66 16.92 -2.25
CA GLU A 643 3.90 16.24 -1.91
C GLU A 643 4.22 16.56 -0.45
N LEU A 644 4.09 15.56 0.41
CA LEU A 644 4.49 15.64 1.81
C LEU A 644 5.97 15.28 1.90
N ILE A 645 6.78 16.24 2.35
CA ILE A 645 8.22 16.06 2.49
C ILE A 645 8.64 16.27 3.94
N THR A 646 9.71 15.57 4.33
CA THR A 646 10.34 15.75 5.63
C THR A 646 11.81 16.10 5.43
N LEU A 647 12.25 17.25 5.96
CA LEU A 647 13.55 17.84 5.66
C LEU A 647 14.43 17.97 6.91
N PRO A 648 15.73 17.63 6.82
CA PRO A 648 16.69 17.96 7.87
C PRO A 648 16.75 19.47 8.05
N ARG A 649 17.00 19.93 9.28
CA ARG A 649 17.20 21.37 9.53
C ARG A 649 18.60 21.83 9.15
N GLU A 650 19.60 21.00 9.36
CA GLU A 650 20.99 21.36 9.16
C GLU A 650 21.78 20.20 8.57
N ALA A 651 22.95 20.51 7.99
CA ALA A 651 23.78 19.54 7.28
C ALA A 651 24.32 18.43 8.21
N ASP A 652 24.59 18.76 9.47
CA ASP A 652 25.14 17.82 10.46
C ASP A 652 24.17 16.69 10.78
N ASP A 653 22.88 16.99 10.79
CA ASP A 653 21.79 16.04 10.99
C ASP A 653 21.59 15.11 9.78
N TYR A 654 22.07 15.48 8.58
CA TYR A 654 21.95 14.64 7.37
C TYR A 654 23.20 13.79 7.17
N TYR A 655 23.06 12.45 7.16
CA TYR A 655 24.20 11.54 6.94
C TYR A 655 24.28 10.95 5.54
N GLY A 656 23.31 11.25 4.68
CA GLY A 656 23.25 10.70 3.32
C GLY A 656 24.36 11.21 2.40
N PRO A 657 24.57 10.55 1.25
CA PRO A 657 25.70 10.81 0.36
C PRO A 657 25.49 11.99 -0.62
N ASN A 658 24.32 12.64 -0.63
CA ASN A 658 24.04 13.72 -1.58
C ASN A 658 24.74 15.02 -1.18
N GLU A 659 25.89 15.29 -1.78
CA GLU A 659 26.72 16.46 -1.45
C GLU A 659 26.11 17.80 -1.90
N THR A 660 25.32 17.81 -2.98
CA THR A 660 24.59 19.02 -3.41
C THR A 660 23.54 19.41 -2.37
N PHE A 661 22.80 18.43 -1.85
CA PHE A 661 21.83 18.64 -0.79
C PHE A 661 22.51 19.05 0.53
N ARG A 662 23.61 18.37 0.91
CA ARG A 662 24.41 18.73 2.09
C ARG A 662 24.89 20.16 2.01
N LYS A 663 25.49 20.58 0.89
CA LYS A 663 25.94 21.95 0.67
C LYS A 663 24.79 22.95 0.81
N HIS A 664 23.62 22.63 0.25
CA HIS A 664 22.44 23.48 0.39
C HIS A 664 22.01 23.65 1.85
N LEU A 665 21.99 22.57 2.64
CA LEU A 665 21.66 22.62 4.07
C LEU A 665 22.68 23.45 4.86
N THR A 666 23.97 23.36 4.53
CA THR A 666 25.03 24.19 5.15
C THR A 666 24.82 25.68 4.88
N GLU A 667 24.44 26.03 3.65
CA GLU A 667 24.19 27.42 3.25
C GLU A 667 22.85 27.97 3.77
N ASN A 668 21.89 27.10 4.09
CA ASN A 668 20.52 27.48 4.45
C ASN A 668 19.99 26.69 5.67
N PRO A 669 20.68 26.73 6.84
CA PRO A 669 20.25 25.99 8.01
C PRO A 669 18.89 26.49 8.52
N ASN A 670 18.04 25.55 8.89
CA ASN A 670 16.69 25.73 9.42
C ASN A 670 15.85 26.73 8.60
N SER A 671 15.90 26.60 7.27
CA SER A 671 15.34 27.59 6.35
C SER A 671 14.22 27.02 5.49
N TRP A 672 13.21 27.85 5.21
CA TRP A 672 12.16 27.58 4.22
C TRP A 672 12.72 27.41 2.80
N LYS A 673 13.93 27.94 2.55
CA LYS A 673 14.61 27.85 1.26
C LYS A 673 14.83 26.41 0.81
N THR A 674 14.96 25.46 1.74
CA THR A 674 15.04 24.04 1.40
C THR A 674 13.71 23.55 0.83
N THR A 675 12.57 23.82 1.48
CA THR A 675 11.26 23.52 0.88
C THR A 675 11.08 24.19 -0.50
N TYR A 676 11.48 25.46 -0.63
CA TYR A 676 11.39 26.19 -1.90
C TYR A 676 12.26 25.58 -3.01
N ARG A 677 13.48 25.13 -2.68
CA ARG A 677 14.37 24.42 -3.61
C ARG A 677 13.65 23.23 -4.24
N GLU A 678 12.95 22.44 -3.43
CA GLU A 678 12.24 21.24 -3.88
C GLU A 678 10.96 21.58 -4.67
N ALA A 679 10.20 22.57 -4.23
CA ALA A 679 9.01 23.04 -4.92
C ALA A 679 9.35 23.54 -6.33
N LYS A 680 10.32 24.45 -6.43
CA LYS A 680 10.73 25.04 -7.71
C LYS A 680 11.55 24.10 -8.58
N GLY A 681 12.52 23.41 -7.99
CA GLY A 681 13.50 22.61 -8.72
C GLY A 681 12.89 21.39 -9.42
N ASN A 682 11.86 20.79 -8.82
CA ASN A 682 11.14 19.66 -9.43
C ASN A 682 9.91 20.08 -10.27
N ARG A 683 9.82 21.36 -10.67
CA ARG A 683 8.96 21.78 -11.78
C ARG A 683 9.75 21.56 -13.08
N LEU A 684 9.53 20.41 -13.72
CA LEU A 684 10.33 19.98 -14.86
C LEU A 684 9.80 20.59 -16.16
N ASP A 685 10.70 21.07 -17.01
CA ASP A 685 10.40 21.37 -18.42
C ASP A 685 10.95 20.23 -19.27
N VAL A 686 10.05 19.48 -19.90
CA VAL A 686 10.35 18.20 -20.56
C VAL A 686 9.97 18.26 -22.03
N THR A 687 10.89 17.81 -22.87
CA THR A 687 10.64 17.60 -24.30
C THR A 687 10.88 16.14 -24.64
N VAL A 688 9.90 15.52 -25.30
CA VAL A 688 9.95 14.10 -25.67
C VAL A 688 9.91 13.95 -27.18
N THR A 689 10.82 13.13 -27.72
CA THR A 689 10.79 12.67 -29.11
C THR A 689 10.68 11.15 -29.14
N GLY A 690 9.82 10.59 -29.98
CA GLY A 690 9.58 9.14 -30.05
C GLY A 690 8.61 8.60 -28.99
N GLY A 691 8.13 9.45 -28.09
CA GLY A 691 7.11 9.14 -27.09
C GLY A 691 6.17 10.31 -26.84
N LYS A 692 5.43 10.26 -25.73
CA LYS A 692 4.55 11.34 -25.24
C LYS A 692 4.63 11.43 -23.72
N GLU A 693 4.80 12.62 -23.18
CA GLU A 693 4.66 12.87 -21.73
C GLU A 693 3.19 12.67 -21.30
N LEU A 694 2.97 11.80 -20.32
CA LEU A 694 1.68 11.56 -19.68
C LEU A 694 1.58 12.27 -18.32
N GLN A 695 2.69 12.37 -17.60
CA GLN A 695 2.79 13.02 -16.29
C GLN A 695 4.18 13.65 -16.10
N ASN A 696 4.22 14.81 -15.42
CA ASN A 696 5.44 15.60 -15.25
C ASN A 696 6.27 15.26 -14.00
N TYR A 697 5.66 14.97 -12.84
CA TYR A 697 6.41 14.60 -11.64
C TYR A 697 5.57 13.78 -10.65
N PRO A 698 5.93 12.50 -10.39
CA PRO A 698 6.89 11.64 -11.11
C PRO A 698 6.72 11.65 -12.63
N LEU A 699 7.82 11.53 -13.40
CA LEU A 699 7.75 11.54 -14.86
C LEU A 699 7.19 10.22 -15.41
N VAL A 700 6.23 10.31 -16.32
CA VAL A 700 5.68 9.15 -17.05
C VAL A 700 5.66 9.46 -18.54
N ILE A 701 6.33 8.61 -19.32
CA ILE A 701 6.48 8.74 -20.77
C ILE A 701 5.88 7.52 -21.46
N GLN A 702 4.87 7.74 -22.30
CA GLN A 702 4.39 6.73 -23.24
C GLN A 702 5.41 6.52 -24.36
N VAL A 703 5.84 5.29 -24.57
CA VAL A 703 6.70 4.89 -25.69
C VAL A 703 5.85 4.69 -26.94
N ASN A 704 6.21 5.39 -28.03
CA ASN A 704 5.53 5.28 -29.34
C ASN A 704 6.46 4.79 -30.46
N LYS A 705 7.77 4.82 -30.24
CA LYS A 705 8.82 4.39 -31.15
C LYS A 705 9.88 3.60 -30.39
N PRO A 706 10.67 2.73 -31.06
CA PRO A 706 11.73 1.97 -30.40
C PRO A 706 12.75 2.85 -29.66
N GLU A 707 13.13 3.99 -30.26
CA GLU A 707 14.00 4.97 -29.60
C GLU A 707 13.17 6.15 -29.09
N VAL A 708 13.33 6.48 -27.80
CA VAL A 708 12.68 7.63 -27.15
C VAL A 708 13.75 8.54 -26.54
N SER A 709 13.78 9.80 -26.96
CA SER A 709 14.63 10.83 -26.38
C SER A 709 13.83 11.73 -25.46
N VAL A 710 14.39 12.03 -24.28
CA VAL A 710 13.80 12.89 -23.26
C VAL A 710 14.82 13.95 -22.86
N ALA A 711 14.56 15.21 -23.16
CA ALA A 711 15.30 16.35 -22.65
C ALA A 711 14.57 16.91 -21.43
N ILE A 712 15.29 17.09 -20.31
CA ILE A 712 14.73 17.53 -19.02
C ILE A 712 15.50 18.75 -18.55
N LYS A 713 14.80 19.84 -18.26
CA LYS A 713 15.34 21.00 -17.54
C LYS A 713 14.75 21.06 -16.14
N GLY A 714 15.61 21.35 -15.17
CA GLY A 714 15.30 21.20 -13.75
C GLY A 714 15.53 19.77 -13.26
N GLY A 715 14.97 19.47 -12.08
CA GLY A 715 15.20 18.24 -11.34
C GLY A 715 16.14 18.48 -10.17
N VAL A 716 15.76 17.91 -9.03
CA VAL A 716 16.50 17.96 -7.77
C VAL A 716 16.52 16.57 -7.16
N GLY A 717 17.68 16.14 -6.70
CA GLY A 717 17.91 14.80 -6.20
C GLY A 717 17.77 13.73 -7.28
N ALA A 718 17.27 12.58 -6.84
CA ALA A 718 16.79 11.53 -7.72
C ALA A 718 15.40 11.89 -8.27
N VAL A 719 15.24 11.89 -9.60
CA VAL A 719 13.97 12.12 -10.29
C VAL A 719 13.51 10.82 -10.97
N PRO A 720 12.34 10.27 -10.59
CA PRO A 720 11.83 9.03 -11.17
C PRO A 720 11.28 9.28 -12.57
N ILE A 721 11.58 8.38 -13.49
CA ILE A 721 11.04 8.34 -14.86
C ILE A 721 10.54 6.93 -15.18
N CYS A 722 9.26 6.81 -15.52
CA CYS A 722 8.63 5.60 -16.01
C CYS A 722 8.43 5.67 -17.52
N PHE A 723 8.84 4.64 -18.24
CA PHE A 723 8.52 4.44 -19.66
C PHE A 723 7.46 3.36 -19.80
N GLU A 724 6.28 3.73 -20.28
CA GLU A 724 5.13 2.85 -20.46
C GLU A 724 4.96 2.41 -21.91
N GLY A 725 4.37 1.22 -22.14
CA GLY A 725 4.10 0.73 -23.50
C GLY A 725 5.24 -0.02 -24.16
N LEU A 726 6.20 -0.54 -23.40
CA LEU A 726 7.32 -1.31 -23.95
C LEU A 726 6.86 -2.70 -24.38
N ALA A 727 7.27 -3.14 -25.57
CA ALA A 727 6.91 -4.45 -26.10
C ALA A 727 7.62 -5.62 -25.39
N SER A 728 8.74 -5.34 -24.70
CA SER A 728 9.54 -6.30 -23.95
C SER A 728 10.26 -5.58 -22.80
N CYS A 729 10.52 -6.31 -21.71
CA CYS A 729 11.42 -5.87 -20.65
C CYS A 729 12.89 -6.29 -20.88
N GLU A 730 13.14 -7.13 -21.90
CA GLU A 730 14.48 -7.58 -22.27
C GLU A 730 15.13 -6.62 -23.27
N GLY A 731 16.47 -6.51 -23.22
CA GLY A 731 17.25 -5.71 -24.16
C GLY A 731 17.21 -4.19 -23.91
N VAL A 732 16.15 -3.67 -23.28
CA VAL A 732 15.96 -2.24 -23.06
C VAL A 732 17.11 -1.62 -22.26
N ARG A 733 17.66 -0.50 -22.75
CA ARG A 733 18.74 0.27 -22.15
C ARG A 733 18.41 1.76 -22.12
N LEU A 734 18.79 2.42 -21.03
CA LEU A 734 18.73 3.87 -20.90
C LEU A 734 20.15 4.44 -21.05
N HIS A 735 20.28 5.51 -21.83
CA HIS A 735 21.55 6.22 -22.03
C HIS A 735 21.39 7.67 -21.63
N ARG A 736 22.46 8.28 -21.09
CA ARG A 736 22.59 9.73 -20.95
C ARG A 736 23.42 10.27 -22.10
N ILE A 737 23.04 11.42 -22.65
CA ILE A 737 23.89 12.16 -23.58
C ILE A 737 24.84 13.06 -22.79
N VAL A 738 26.15 12.85 -22.97
CA VAL A 738 27.21 13.66 -22.36
C VAL A 738 28.16 14.09 -23.46
N ASN A 739 28.29 15.40 -23.69
CA ASN A 739 29.13 15.98 -24.74
C ASN A 739 28.84 15.36 -26.14
N GLY A 740 27.56 15.15 -26.46
CA GLY A 740 27.10 14.55 -27.71
C GLY A 740 27.31 13.04 -27.84
N LYS A 741 27.82 12.35 -26.80
CA LYS A 741 28.01 10.90 -26.79
C LYS A 741 26.95 10.20 -25.94
N ARG A 742 26.47 9.05 -26.42
CA ARG A 742 25.61 8.13 -25.65
C ARG A 742 26.46 7.39 -24.63
N ILE A 743 26.19 7.61 -23.35
CA ILE A 743 26.80 6.90 -22.23
C ILE A 743 25.72 6.02 -21.62
N LEU A 744 25.97 4.71 -21.50
CA LEU A 744 25.03 3.80 -20.85
C LEU A 744 24.78 4.26 -19.40
N PHE A 745 23.52 4.36 -19.01
CA PHE A 745 23.16 4.66 -17.63
C PHE A 745 23.27 3.38 -16.80
N ASP A 746 24.07 3.44 -15.75
CA ASP A 746 24.33 2.31 -14.87
C ASP A 746 24.42 2.78 -13.41
N GLN A 747 23.59 2.19 -12.57
CA GLN A 747 23.57 2.39 -11.11
C GLN A 747 23.66 1.04 -10.37
N ALA A 748 24.11 0.00 -11.07
CA ALA A 748 24.19 -1.36 -10.56
C ALA A 748 25.16 -1.48 -9.38
N VAL A 749 24.79 -2.35 -8.43
CA VAL A 749 25.71 -2.89 -7.42
C VAL A 749 25.79 -4.40 -7.57
N HIS A 750 24.64 -5.05 -7.75
CA HIS A 750 24.53 -6.50 -7.99
C HIS A 750 23.96 -6.81 -9.39
N GLY A 751 24.34 -6.00 -10.39
CA GLY A 751 23.92 -6.16 -11.77
C GLY A 751 22.57 -5.48 -12.07
N ASN A 752 21.56 -6.25 -12.44
CA ASN A 752 20.27 -5.73 -12.93
C ASN A 752 19.38 -5.15 -11.80
N ASP A 753 19.96 -4.34 -10.90
CA ASP A 753 19.39 -3.91 -9.63
C ASP A 753 19.18 -2.39 -9.51
N PHE A 754 18.81 -1.70 -10.59
CA PHE A 754 18.58 -0.25 -10.54
C PHE A 754 17.42 0.25 -11.40
N TRP A 755 16.60 -0.65 -11.94
CA TRP A 755 15.31 -0.33 -12.54
C TRP A 755 14.27 -1.32 -12.03
N GLN A 756 13.01 -0.93 -12.03
CA GLN A 756 11.92 -1.88 -11.83
C GLN A 756 11.19 -2.08 -13.16
N THR A 757 10.56 -3.24 -13.29
CA THR A 757 9.67 -3.58 -14.39
C THR A 757 8.31 -3.91 -13.79
N ASP A 758 7.25 -3.37 -14.36
CA ASP A 758 5.86 -3.73 -14.08
C ASP A 758 5.19 -4.16 -15.40
N PHE A 759 4.34 -5.19 -15.38
CA PHE A 759 3.60 -5.63 -16.56
C PHE A 759 2.16 -5.10 -16.56
N ASP A 760 1.80 -4.31 -17.58
CA ASP A 760 0.43 -3.86 -17.81
C ASP A 760 -0.31 -4.84 -18.73
N ILE A 761 -1.38 -5.40 -18.18
CA ILE A 761 -2.17 -6.45 -18.80
C ILE A 761 -3.21 -5.88 -19.73
N ALA A 762 -3.70 -4.67 -19.44
CA ALA A 762 -4.72 -4.03 -20.25
C ALA A 762 -4.16 -3.72 -21.66
N SER A 763 -2.93 -3.23 -21.72
CA SER A 763 -2.21 -3.00 -22.98
C SER A 763 -1.38 -4.20 -23.44
N GLY A 764 -1.03 -5.13 -22.55
CA GLY A 764 -0.13 -6.24 -22.86
C GLY A 764 1.33 -5.80 -23.02
N THR A 765 1.75 -4.77 -22.29
CA THR A 765 3.06 -4.12 -22.42
C THR A 765 3.77 -4.02 -21.07
N TYR A 766 5.03 -3.59 -21.09
CA TYR A 766 5.86 -3.39 -19.92
C TYR A 766 6.06 -1.91 -19.61
N ASN A 767 6.15 -1.61 -18.33
CA ASN A 767 6.52 -0.32 -17.78
C ASN A 767 7.88 -0.46 -17.10
N MET A 768 8.84 0.40 -17.42
CA MET A 768 10.17 0.38 -16.80
C MET A 768 10.45 1.71 -16.11
N THR A 769 10.77 1.67 -14.81
CA THR A 769 11.07 2.87 -14.02
C THR A 769 12.53 2.94 -13.60
N PHE A 770 13.12 4.12 -13.80
CA PHE A 770 14.48 4.50 -13.40
C PHE A 770 14.45 5.74 -12.50
N ASN A 771 15.54 6.02 -11.78
CA ASN A 771 15.70 7.25 -11.00
C ASN A 771 16.95 8.00 -11.43
N LEU A 772 16.75 9.15 -12.08
CA LEU A 772 17.79 9.95 -12.72
C LEU A 772 18.47 10.88 -11.70
N PRO A 773 19.81 10.95 -11.66
CA PRO A 773 20.53 11.89 -10.80
C PRO A 773 20.58 13.27 -11.46
N LEU A 774 19.66 14.18 -11.10
CA LEU A 774 19.50 15.47 -11.81
C LEU A 774 20.11 16.69 -11.09
N ASP A 775 20.55 16.56 -9.83
CA ASP A 775 21.06 17.68 -9.01
C ASP A 775 22.15 18.55 -9.66
N GLU A 776 23.03 17.96 -10.46
CA GLU A 776 24.22 18.63 -10.98
C GLU A 776 24.01 19.29 -12.37
N SER A 777 22.85 19.06 -13.00
CA SER A 777 22.62 19.45 -14.39
C SER A 777 21.37 20.32 -14.51
N LYS A 778 21.52 21.55 -15.00
CA LYS A 778 20.35 22.40 -15.32
C LYS A 778 19.49 21.81 -16.43
N GLU A 779 20.12 21.05 -17.32
CA GLU A 779 19.51 20.37 -18.45
C GLU A 779 20.19 19.01 -18.63
N SER A 780 19.43 17.98 -18.98
CA SER A 780 19.93 16.65 -19.28
C SER A 780 19.16 16.02 -20.44
N GLU A 781 19.81 15.16 -21.19
CA GLU A 781 19.19 14.42 -22.30
C GLU A 781 19.40 12.93 -22.11
N TRP A 782 18.33 12.17 -22.27
CA TRP A 782 18.26 10.73 -22.03
C TRP A 782 17.66 10.03 -23.24
N ILE A 783 18.17 8.85 -23.58
CA ILE A 783 17.68 8.05 -24.71
C ILE A 783 17.42 6.62 -24.25
N LEU A 784 16.18 6.18 -24.37
CA LEU A 784 15.77 4.78 -24.21
C LEU A 784 15.87 4.06 -25.56
N THR A 785 16.50 2.89 -25.58
CA THR A 785 16.62 2.01 -26.76
C THR A 785 16.30 0.57 -26.38
N PRO A 786 15.79 -0.27 -27.30
CA PRO A 786 15.61 -1.70 -27.09
C PRO A 786 16.93 -2.47 -27.14
#